data_AF-A0A1B6HWH8-F1
#
_entry.id   AF-A0A1B6HWH8-F1
#
_cell.length_a   1.000
_cell.length_b   1.000
_cell.length_c   1.000
_cell.angle_alpha   90.00
_cell.angle_beta   90.00
_cell.angle_gamma   90.00
#
_symmetry.space_group_name_H-M   'P 1'
#
loop_
_entity.id
_entity.type
_entity.pdbx_description
1 polymer ?
#
loop_
_entity_poly.entity_id
_entity_poly.type
_entity_poly.pdbx_seq_one_letter_code
_entity_poly.pdbx_strand_id
1 'polypeptide(L)'
;RTQTERERGTTTFYPCDYTIVCRHVVLDSLGRVAHFNFDSNFVSLVLKGMGDMNVAIESVVAVPEEAWNLDYIKPKPVCVRKDGKCVQATFHTPAEAKKIEFEEGNDEQFAKELPAHIYSNTTGLIILRGDDNVADVTGKVPSPGVYQFVIHYYQPNYPEFEMDIILQNGQFYEAKLPLTHCPATSGCRALVQQTDGNTEFQLTENFVLTLKAPAGKTVWLDHVLVLPRDTNMERVTQEEPLDQTAEFISQCGKDSFYIDEHTSGFCRDAVFSLTSAYNNGALPCQCDFDGSLSFECEQFGGQCPCKPNVIGRRCEACQTGYFGFPDCKSCNCPSTAICTYTGECVCPPRVTGELCDQCEEYTYGYDPIIGCEACNCNPLGVEGNLQCDTLTGSCPCKPNVVGRTCDRCHSGHWQFPYCQTCDCDLRGTTQEICDQDSAECFCKVNVYGQACDLCKDGTFNIQEKNEEGCTRCFCFGKTTLCIGSSLYKDKIVEAEGWKLSVATLGKVITLEDTNVNVEMISSENLGADLTNEVFRNRTVYFSAPSAYLGKRLTSYGGALNYSIFYTPGPFGRAMEGPDVIIHGADIYLLYYSLEQPAATETYAATLDIVESNFLLPSGLQTTREQIMQVLERVQGIYIRATYWEDSVTTRLMRFSLDSASDQYNPESGFALAVEKCSCPPAYQGLSCDSNHLRTL
;
A
#
# COMPACT_ATOMS: atom_id res chain seq x y z
N ARG A 1 4.59 49.31 75.69
CA ARG A 1 4.86 49.74 74.30
C ARG A 1 6.34 49.50 74.04
N THR A 2 6.71 48.25 73.75
CA THR A 2 8.10 47.77 73.75
C THR A 2 8.15 46.46 72.98
N GLN A 3 8.92 46.47 71.88
CA GLN A 3 9.31 45.35 71.00
C GLN A 3 8.19 44.44 70.51
N THR A 4 7.66 44.77 69.33
CA THR A 4 7.06 43.81 68.40
C THR A 4 8.01 42.62 68.24
N GLU A 5 7.58 41.43 68.67
CA GLU A 5 8.25 40.18 68.31
C GLU A 5 8.39 40.17 66.79
N ARG A 6 9.64 40.16 66.30
CA ARG A 6 9.88 39.95 64.88
C ARG A 6 9.58 38.49 64.60
N GLU A 7 8.45 38.22 63.98
CA GLU A 7 8.16 36.91 63.41
C GLU A 7 9.29 36.56 62.42
N ARG A 8 9.81 35.33 62.51
CA ARG A 8 10.94 34.86 61.71
C ARG A 8 10.53 33.59 61.00
N GLY A 9 10.90 33.51 59.72
CA GLY A 9 10.87 32.29 58.95
C GLY A 9 12.15 32.13 58.13
N THR A 10 12.34 30.94 57.58
CA THR A 10 13.51 30.58 56.77
C THR A 10 13.07 29.92 55.47
N THR A 11 13.82 30.12 54.39
CA THR A 11 13.59 29.43 53.12
C THR A 11 14.92 28.94 52.56
N THR A 12 14.91 27.77 51.93
CA THR A 12 16.09 27.14 51.34
C THR A 12 15.89 27.14 49.83
N PHE A 13 16.79 27.80 49.11
CA PHE A 13 16.76 27.86 47.65
C PHE A 13 17.61 26.74 47.05
N TYR A 14 16.99 25.94 46.19
CA TYR A 14 17.70 24.96 45.36
C TYR A 14 18.05 25.58 44.00
N PRO A 15 19.06 25.06 43.27
CA PRO A 15 19.32 25.44 41.89
C PRO A 15 18.03 25.39 41.06
N CYS A 16 17.71 26.50 40.41
CA CYS A 16 16.53 26.61 39.56
C CYS A 16 16.94 26.33 38.12
N ASP A 17 16.82 25.08 37.69
CA ASP A 17 17.23 24.64 36.35
C ASP A 17 16.16 24.95 35.27
N TYR A 18 15.11 25.69 35.64
CA TYR A 18 14.04 26.07 34.74
C TYR A 18 14.30 27.44 34.10
N THR A 19 13.76 27.66 32.90
CA THR A 19 13.79 28.97 32.24
C THR A 19 12.88 30.02 32.88
N ILE A 20 12.14 29.64 33.92
CA ILE A 20 11.23 30.51 34.70
C ILE A 20 11.78 30.71 36.11
N VAL A 21 11.38 31.80 36.77
CA VAL A 21 11.80 32.08 38.15
C VAL A 21 11.14 31.08 39.11
N CYS A 22 11.95 30.30 39.82
CA CYS A 22 11.46 29.37 40.84
C CYS A 22 10.92 30.11 42.07
N ARG A 23 9.83 29.59 42.63
CA ARG A 23 9.21 30.13 43.84
C ARG A 23 9.44 29.19 45.00
N HIS A 24 9.72 29.77 46.17
CA HIS A 24 9.89 29.02 47.41
C HIS A 24 9.04 29.65 48.50
N VAL A 25 8.47 28.81 49.36
CA VAL A 25 7.69 29.26 50.52
C VAL A 25 8.61 29.51 51.71
N VAL A 26 8.21 30.43 52.59
CA VAL A 26 8.88 30.65 53.87
C VAL A 26 8.39 29.61 54.87
N LEU A 27 9.31 28.97 55.58
CA LEU A 27 9.04 27.93 56.56
C LEU A 27 9.26 28.42 57.99
N ASP A 28 8.50 27.90 58.94
CA ASP A 28 8.69 28.12 60.37
C ASP A 28 9.85 27.26 60.93
N SER A 29 10.14 27.38 62.22
CA SER A 29 11.21 26.61 62.87
C SER A 29 10.98 25.10 62.90
N LEU A 30 9.76 24.63 62.59
CA LEU A 30 9.38 23.22 62.53
C LEU A 30 9.34 22.69 61.09
N GLY A 31 9.71 23.52 60.10
CA GLY A 31 9.70 23.15 58.68
C GLY A 31 8.32 23.17 58.03
N ARG A 32 7.32 23.80 58.67
CA ARG A 32 5.96 23.98 58.11
C ARG A 32 5.88 25.33 57.40
N VAL A 33 4.88 25.53 56.53
CA VAL A 33 4.62 26.85 55.93
C VAL A 33 4.47 27.89 57.05
N ALA A 34 5.22 28.99 56.98
CA ALA A 34 5.18 30.03 57.98
C ALA A 34 3.96 30.94 57.76
N HIS A 35 3.19 31.14 58.82
CA HIS A 35 2.07 32.06 58.87
C HIS A 35 2.51 33.32 59.60
N PHE A 36 2.19 34.49 59.03
CA PHE A 36 2.56 35.78 59.59
C PHE A 36 1.30 36.62 59.80
N ASN A 37 1.13 37.18 61.00
CA ASN A 37 -0.02 38.01 61.31
C ASN A 37 0.39 39.49 61.33
N PHE A 38 -0.23 40.29 60.47
CA PHE A 38 0.10 41.71 60.32
C PHE A 38 -1.06 42.59 60.81
N ASP A 39 -0.81 43.35 61.88
CA ASP A 39 -1.78 44.31 62.44
C ASP A 39 -2.04 45.53 61.54
N SER A 40 -1.32 45.65 60.42
CA SER A 40 -1.48 46.74 59.46
C SER A 40 -1.22 46.26 58.03
N ASN A 41 -1.78 47.00 57.08
CA ASN A 41 -1.55 46.85 55.64
C ASN A 41 -0.15 47.30 55.16
N PHE A 42 0.78 47.55 56.08
CA PHE A 42 2.18 47.81 55.78
C PHE A 42 3.08 46.76 56.45
N VAL A 43 3.93 46.12 55.65
CA VAL A 43 4.88 45.11 56.12
C VAL A 43 6.29 45.54 55.76
N SER A 44 7.20 45.53 56.74
CA SER A 44 8.64 45.72 56.52
C SER A 44 9.33 44.37 56.60
N LEU A 45 9.80 43.88 55.46
CA LEU A 45 10.49 42.60 55.35
C LEU A 45 12.01 42.82 55.38
N VAL A 46 12.73 42.03 56.18
CA VAL A 46 14.19 42.01 56.20
C VAL A 46 14.68 40.64 55.75
N LEU A 47 15.28 40.58 54.56
CA LEU A 47 15.87 39.36 54.00
C LEU A 47 17.33 39.25 54.45
N LYS A 48 17.69 38.12 55.06
CA LYS A 48 19.05 37.85 55.53
C LYS A 48 19.56 36.53 54.94
N GLY A 49 20.58 36.60 54.09
CA GLY A 49 21.29 35.44 53.58
C GLY A 49 22.22 34.81 54.62
N MET A 50 22.54 33.53 54.45
CA MET A 50 23.55 32.81 55.22
C MET A 50 24.81 32.60 54.35
N GLY A 51 25.97 33.05 54.82
CA GLY A 51 27.27 32.84 54.14
C GLY A 51 27.48 33.65 52.85
N ASP A 52 28.45 33.22 52.04
CA ASP A 52 28.89 33.87 50.79
C ASP A 52 28.06 33.46 49.55
N MET A 53 26.80 33.10 49.75
CA MET A 53 25.92 32.66 48.67
C MET A 53 25.20 33.84 48.01
N ASN A 54 25.28 33.93 46.68
CA ASN A 54 24.56 34.93 45.88
C ASN A 54 23.22 34.35 45.43
N VAL A 55 22.12 35.03 45.76
CA VAL A 55 20.78 34.70 45.27
C VAL A 55 20.13 35.96 44.69
N ALA A 56 19.52 35.84 43.52
CA ALA A 56 18.71 36.89 42.92
C ALA A 56 17.25 36.67 43.34
N ILE A 57 16.64 37.67 43.97
CA ILE A 57 15.24 37.63 44.40
C ILE A 57 14.48 38.66 43.55
N GLU A 58 13.56 38.18 42.72
CA GLU A 58 12.75 39.02 41.84
C GLU A 58 11.65 39.76 42.63
N SER A 59 10.88 39.01 43.43
CA SER A 59 9.76 39.55 44.20
C SER A 59 9.47 38.70 45.43
N VAL A 60 8.77 39.31 46.40
CA VAL A 60 8.18 38.61 47.55
C VAL A 60 6.69 38.87 47.54
N VAL A 61 5.90 37.80 47.64
CA VAL A 61 4.44 37.87 47.58
C VAL A 61 3.87 37.42 48.92
N ALA A 62 3.06 38.27 49.54
CA ALA A 62 2.24 37.88 50.69
C ALA A 62 0.93 37.28 50.15
N VAL A 63 0.64 36.03 50.52
CA VAL A 63 -0.58 35.31 50.13
C VAL A 63 -1.49 35.22 51.35
N PRO A 64 -2.76 35.66 51.26
CA PRO A 64 -3.73 35.44 52.34
C PRO A 64 -3.79 33.95 52.70
N GLU A 65 -3.92 33.64 54.00
CA GLU A 65 -3.88 32.27 54.49
C GLU A 65 -4.95 31.39 53.82
N GLU A 66 -6.15 31.94 53.69
CA GLU A 66 -7.30 31.31 53.03
C GLU A 66 -7.11 31.08 51.52
N ALA A 67 -6.13 31.75 50.89
CA ALA A 67 -5.82 31.61 49.47
C ALA A 67 -4.60 30.72 49.20
N TRP A 68 -3.86 30.29 50.24
CA TRP A 68 -2.61 29.53 50.08
C TRP A 68 -2.84 28.14 49.47
N ASN A 69 -2.00 27.77 48.49
CA ASN A 69 -2.02 26.46 47.83
C ASN A 69 -0.61 26.08 47.33
N LEU A 70 -0.30 24.78 47.29
CA LEU A 70 1.00 24.25 46.81
C LEU A 70 1.27 24.54 45.32
N ASP A 71 0.23 24.75 44.50
CA ASP A 71 0.36 25.11 43.08
C ASP A 71 1.14 26.42 42.88
N TYR A 72 1.23 27.30 43.88
CA TYR A 72 2.03 28.53 43.76
C TYR A 72 3.54 28.29 43.69
N ILE A 73 4.02 27.15 44.19
CA ILE A 73 5.45 26.82 44.26
C ILE A 73 5.83 25.60 43.41
N LYS A 74 4.85 24.78 43.01
CA LYS A 74 5.08 23.60 42.16
C LYS A 74 5.06 24.00 40.68
N PRO A 75 6.18 23.93 39.96
CA PRO A 75 6.19 24.23 38.52
C PRO A 75 5.28 23.24 37.79
N LYS A 76 4.47 23.75 36.86
CA LYS A 76 3.65 22.95 35.94
C LYS A 76 4.18 23.15 34.52
N PRO A 77 4.38 22.08 33.74
CA PRO A 77 4.85 22.21 32.36
C PRO A 77 3.79 22.91 31.50
N VAL A 78 4.24 23.80 30.61
CA VAL A 78 3.38 24.44 29.60
C VAL A 78 3.32 23.59 28.34
N CYS A 79 4.48 23.11 27.87
CA CYS A 79 4.59 22.10 26.81
C CYS A 79 6.02 21.59 26.66
N VAL A 80 6.18 20.54 25.86
CA VAL A 80 7.47 20.06 25.37
C VAL A 80 7.93 20.94 24.20
N ARG A 81 9.19 21.39 24.20
CA ARG A 81 9.77 22.17 23.09
C ARG A 81 10.67 21.32 22.20
N LYS A 82 10.44 21.32 20.89
CA LYS A 82 11.30 20.74 19.85
C LYS A 82 11.60 21.80 18.79
N ASP A 83 12.88 22.00 18.46
CA ASP A 83 13.34 23.01 17.50
C ASP A 83 12.82 24.43 17.79
N GLY A 84 12.78 24.78 19.09
CA GLY A 84 12.28 26.06 19.57
C GLY A 84 10.75 26.22 19.57
N LYS A 85 10.00 25.27 19.00
CA LYS A 85 8.54 25.25 18.92
C LYS A 85 7.92 24.34 19.97
N CYS A 86 6.73 24.70 20.43
CA CYS A 86 5.93 23.94 21.37
C CYS A 86 5.25 22.78 20.63
N VAL A 87 5.45 21.55 21.09
CA VAL A 87 4.78 20.35 20.58
C VAL A 87 3.67 19.99 21.56
N GLN A 88 2.44 19.91 21.06
CA GLN A 88 1.29 19.51 21.86
C GLN A 88 1.36 18.01 22.11
N ALA A 89 1.36 17.60 23.38
CA ALA A 89 1.24 16.20 23.73
C ALA A 89 -0.22 15.76 23.77
N THR A 90 -0.42 14.45 23.71
CA THR A 90 -1.73 13.80 23.56
C THR A 90 -2.11 13.06 24.83
N PHE A 91 -3.39 12.79 24.98
CA PHE A 91 -3.89 11.91 26.04
C PHE A 91 -4.46 10.64 25.43
N HIS A 92 -4.24 9.51 26.11
CA HIS A 92 -4.82 8.25 25.71
C HIS A 92 -6.36 8.32 25.78
N THR A 93 -7.03 7.92 24.70
CA THR A 93 -8.50 7.87 24.64
C THR A 93 -8.92 6.45 24.22
N PRO A 94 -9.51 5.65 25.12
CA PRO A 94 -9.95 4.28 24.81
C PRO A 94 -11.01 4.26 23.71
N ALA A 95 -11.07 3.19 22.92
CA ALA A 95 -12.01 3.07 21.80
C ALA A 95 -13.47 3.00 22.25
N GLU A 96 -13.70 2.44 23.43
CA GLU A 96 -15.00 2.35 24.11
C GLU A 96 -15.44 3.66 24.78
N ALA A 97 -14.58 4.69 24.78
CA ALA A 97 -14.91 6.00 25.34
C ALA A 97 -15.93 6.73 24.46
N LYS A 98 -17.02 7.21 25.07
CA LYS A 98 -17.92 8.13 24.39
C LYS A 98 -17.48 9.57 24.66
N LYS A 99 -16.97 10.25 23.63
CA LYS A 99 -16.65 11.67 23.65
C LYS A 99 -17.89 12.52 23.36
N ILE A 100 -18.10 13.57 24.15
CA ILE A 100 -19.13 14.59 23.94
C ILE A 100 -18.47 15.96 24.05
N GLU A 101 -18.49 16.73 22.96
CA GLU A 101 -17.93 18.09 22.92
C GLU A 101 -18.89 19.05 23.62
N PHE A 102 -18.37 20.02 24.38
CA PHE A 102 -19.22 20.96 25.11
C PHE A 102 -19.89 22.00 24.20
N GLU A 103 -19.31 22.28 23.03
CA GLU A 103 -19.84 23.26 22.07
C GLU A 103 -21.18 22.84 21.44
N GLU A 104 -21.48 21.54 21.39
CA GLU A 104 -22.74 21.03 20.86
C GLU A 104 -23.90 21.31 21.85
N GLY A 105 -24.61 22.43 21.64
CA GLY A 105 -25.80 22.81 22.42
C GLY A 105 -25.58 23.93 23.46
N ASN A 106 -24.37 24.48 23.56
CA ASN A 106 -24.02 25.60 24.46
C ASN A 106 -23.48 26.80 23.68
N ASP A 107 -24.21 27.25 22.64
CA ASP A 107 -23.78 28.33 21.74
C ASP A 107 -23.49 29.67 22.47
N GLU A 108 -24.18 29.93 23.58
CA GLU A 108 -24.04 31.16 24.36
C GLU A 108 -22.71 31.20 25.16
N GLN A 109 -22.23 30.03 25.59
CA GLN A 109 -21.00 29.86 26.37
C GLN A 109 -19.75 29.64 25.49
N PHE A 110 -19.89 29.66 24.16
CA PHE A 110 -18.78 29.47 23.24
C PHE A 110 -17.64 30.47 23.49
N ALA A 111 -16.43 29.95 23.72
CA ALA A 111 -15.27 30.75 24.11
C ALA A 111 -14.71 31.53 22.91
N LYS A 112 -15.01 32.82 22.86
CA LYS A 112 -14.41 33.75 21.89
C LYS A 112 -12.95 34.09 22.21
N GLU A 113 -12.56 33.92 23.48
CA GLU A 113 -11.22 34.16 23.98
C GLU A 113 -10.64 32.84 24.49
N LEU A 114 -9.58 32.36 23.84
CA LEU A 114 -8.88 31.14 24.24
C LEU A 114 -7.81 31.45 25.31
N PRO A 115 -7.46 30.47 26.17
CA PRO A 115 -6.32 30.58 27.08
C PRO A 115 -5.02 30.96 26.36
N ALA A 116 -4.15 31.72 27.05
CA ALA A 116 -2.85 32.11 26.52
C ALA A 116 -2.02 30.87 26.12
N HIS A 117 -1.31 30.96 24.99
CA HIS A 117 -0.48 29.89 24.40
C HIS A 117 -1.22 28.74 23.70
N ILE A 118 -2.55 28.80 23.56
CA ILE A 118 -3.32 27.93 22.68
C ILE A 118 -3.48 28.61 21.32
N TYR A 119 -2.83 28.07 20.28
CA TYR A 119 -2.81 28.65 18.92
C TYR A 119 -3.67 27.90 17.91
N SER A 120 -4.32 26.80 18.31
CA SER A 120 -5.14 26.01 17.40
C SER A 120 -6.49 26.67 17.18
N ASN A 121 -6.81 26.98 15.93
CA ASN A 121 -8.10 27.58 15.53
C ASN A 121 -9.22 26.53 15.37
N THR A 122 -8.96 25.26 15.67
CA THR A 122 -9.88 24.14 15.47
C THR A 122 -10.50 23.60 16.75
N THR A 123 -10.11 24.12 17.93
CA THR A 123 -10.59 23.62 19.22
C THR A 123 -11.77 24.46 19.69
N GLY A 124 -12.97 23.87 19.66
CA GLY A 124 -14.17 24.48 20.20
C GLY A 124 -14.20 24.35 21.72
N LEU A 125 -14.12 25.46 22.44
CA LEU A 125 -14.19 25.47 23.91
C LEU A 125 -15.43 26.23 24.36
N ILE A 126 -16.01 25.83 25.48
CA ILE A 126 -16.91 26.69 26.24
C ILE A 126 -16.16 27.34 27.40
N ILE A 127 -16.57 28.54 27.81
CA ILE A 127 -16.00 29.25 28.96
C ILE A 127 -17.07 29.45 30.03
N LEU A 128 -16.80 29.01 31.26
CA LEU A 128 -17.67 29.26 32.40
C LEU A 128 -17.09 30.40 33.25
N ARG A 129 -17.81 31.53 33.34
CA ARG A 129 -17.40 32.72 34.11
C ARG A 129 -18.57 33.61 34.50
N GLY A 130 -18.46 34.29 35.64
CA GLY A 130 -19.42 35.33 36.03
C GLY A 130 -20.84 34.79 36.19
N ASP A 131 -21.79 35.41 35.49
CA ASP A 131 -23.21 35.00 35.45
C ASP A 131 -23.46 33.80 34.52
N ASP A 132 -22.56 33.55 33.55
CA ASP A 132 -22.56 32.41 32.63
C ASP A 132 -21.68 31.28 33.19
N ASN A 133 -21.96 30.86 34.43
CA ASN A 133 -21.14 29.87 35.15
C ASN A 133 -21.68 28.45 35.12
N VAL A 134 -22.74 28.19 34.36
CA VAL A 134 -23.39 26.87 34.22
C VAL A 134 -23.40 26.44 32.76
N ALA A 135 -23.13 25.16 32.51
CA ALA A 135 -23.36 24.51 31.21
C ALA A 135 -24.03 23.15 31.40
N ASP A 136 -24.93 22.80 30.49
CA ASP A 136 -25.60 21.50 30.47
C ASP A 136 -25.10 20.68 29.27
N VAL A 137 -24.85 19.40 29.49
CA VAL A 137 -24.50 18.46 28.44
C VAL A 137 -25.40 17.26 28.50
N THR A 138 -26.07 16.97 27.39
CA THR A 138 -26.89 15.78 27.25
C THR A 138 -26.12 14.70 26.51
N GLY A 139 -26.18 13.46 26.99
CA GLY A 139 -25.49 12.34 26.38
C GLY A 139 -26.28 11.04 26.45
N LYS A 140 -25.85 10.07 25.65
CA LYS A 140 -26.41 8.71 25.64
C LYS A 140 -25.30 7.67 25.75
N VAL A 141 -25.49 6.67 26.62
CA VAL A 141 -24.60 5.51 26.73
C VAL A 141 -25.07 4.35 25.84
N PRO A 142 -24.15 3.52 25.32
CA PRO A 142 -24.49 2.42 24.42
C PRO A 142 -25.26 1.28 25.11
N SER A 143 -25.05 1.09 26.42
CA SER A 143 -25.72 0.06 27.22
C SER A 143 -25.89 0.52 28.68
N PRO A 144 -26.92 0.06 29.40
CA PRO A 144 -27.00 0.26 30.84
C PRO A 144 -25.78 -0.33 31.55
N GLY A 145 -25.18 0.39 32.50
CA GLY A 145 -23.96 -0.03 33.16
C GLY A 145 -23.38 1.00 34.12
N VAL A 146 -22.20 0.71 34.66
CA VAL A 146 -21.43 1.61 35.52
C VAL A 146 -20.39 2.34 34.69
N TYR A 147 -20.41 3.67 34.77
CA TYR A 147 -19.55 4.55 33.98
C TYR A 147 -18.82 5.57 34.87
N GLN A 148 -17.75 6.15 34.33
CA GLN A 148 -16.96 7.20 34.94
C GLN A 148 -16.86 8.36 33.93
N PHE A 149 -16.71 9.59 34.45
CA PHE A 149 -16.65 10.80 33.62
C PHE A 149 -15.31 11.50 33.78
N VAL A 150 -14.64 11.74 32.67
CA VAL A 150 -13.39 12.51 32.63
C VAL A 150 -13.60 13.76 31.79
N ILE A 151 -13.32 14.92 32.37
CA ILE A 151 -13.49 16.22 31.71
C ILE A 151 -12.14 16.76 31.30
N HIS A 152 -12.02 17.15 30.03
CA HIS A 152 -10.85 17.82 29.46
C HIS A 152 -11.03 19.33 29.57
N TYR A 153 -10.09 20.01 30.21
CA TYR A 153 -10.21 21.42 30.58
C TYR A 153 -8.90 22.19 30.48
N TYR A 154 -9.00 23.52 30.48
CA TYR A 154 -7.90 24.45 30.58
C TYR A 154 -8.16 25.44 31.70
N GLN A 155 -7.16 25.65 32.56
CA GLN A 155 -7.29 26.48 33.75
C GLN A 155 -5.91 27.05 34.14
N PRO A 156 -5.44 28.11 33.46
CA PRO A 156 -4.10 28.68 33.72
C PRO A 156 -4.09 29.77 34.80
N ASN A 157 -5.23 30.14 35.39
CA ASN A 157 -5.36 31.43 36.09
C ASN A 157 -5.37 31.35 37.63
N TYR A 158 -5.67 30.17 38.17
CA TYR A 158 -5.97 29.94 39.58
C TYR A 158 -5.25 28.66 40.04
N PRO A 159 -4.95 28.54 41.34
CA PRO A 159 -4.66 27.25 41.98
C PRO A 159 -5.87 26.32 41.94
N GLU A 160 -5.65 25.07 42.33
CA GLU A 160 -6.68 24.04 42.41
C GLU A 160 -8.00 24.53 43.06
N PHE A 161 -9.12 24.27 42.39
CA PHE A 161 -10.47 24.50 42.91
C PHE A 161 -11.45 23.44 42.40
N GLU A 162 -12.59 23.29 43.08
CA GLU A 162 -13.61 22.32 42.70
C GLU A 162 -14.79 22.96 41.97
N MET A 163 -15.30 22.29 40.93
CA MET A 163 -16.59 22.62 40.33
C MET A 163 -17.70 21.72 40.85
N ASP A 164 -18.93 22.24 40.89
CA ASP A 164 -20.12 21.45 41.18
C ASP A 164 -20.60 20.75 39.91
N ILE A 165 -20.92 19.46 40.03
CA ILE A 165 -21.42 18.63 38.94
C ILE A 165 -22.73 17.98 39.39
N ILE A 166 -23.77 18.07 38.56
CA ILE A 166 -25.04 17.38 38.79
C ILE A 166 -25.29 16.45 37.62
N LEU A 167 -25.47 15.16 37.90
CA LEU A 167 -25.77 14.15 36.89
C LEU A 167 -27.20 13.65 37.07
N GLN A 168 -27.99 13.71 35.99
CA GLN A 168 -29.38 13.27 35.94
C GLN A 168 -29.55 12.17 34.89
N ASN A 169 -30.00 10.98 35.29
CA ASN A 169 -30.30 9.85 34.39
C ASN A 169 -31.54 9.07 34.91
N GLY A 170 -32.57 9.80 35.36
CA GLY A 170 -33.67 9.24 36.16
C GLY A 170 -33.33 9.01 37.64
N GLN A 171 -32.04 9.04 38.00
CA GLN A 171 -31.50 9.26 39.34
C GLN A 171 -30.69 10.55 39.36
N PHE A 172 -30.51 11.14 40.54
CA PHE A 172 -29.73 12.36 40.75
C PHE A 172 -28.45 12.03 41.52
N TYR A 173 -27.32 12.47 40.98
CA TYR A 173 -26.02 12.41 41.66
C TYR A 173 -25.47 13.83 41.82
N GLU A 174 -25.05 14.15 43.04
CA GLU A 174 -24.25 15.34 43.33
C GLU A 174 -22.78 14.94 43.34
N ALA A 175 -21.99 15.64 42.54
CA ALA A 175 -20.58 15.36 42.34
C ALA A 175 -19.76 16.65 42.27
N LYS A 176 -18.45 16.48 42.32
CA LYS A 176 -17.42 17.49 42.29
C LYS A 176 -16.41 17.15 41.21
N LEU A 177 -15.80 18.17 40.63
CA LEU A 177 -14.69 18.03 39.70
C LEU A 177 -13.51 18.85 40.21
N PRO A 178 -12.45 18.20 40.75
CA PRO A 178 -11.24 18.90 41.17
C PRO A 178 -10.43 19.34 39.95
N LEU A 179 -10.29 20.64 39.77
CA LEU A 179 -9.51 21.23 38.69
C LEU A 179 -8.21 21.79 39.24
N THR A 180 -7.08 21.18 38.87
CA THR A 180 -5.75 21.66 39.23
C THR A 180 -5.28 22.78 38.31
N HIS A 181 -4.28 23.56 38.74
CA HIS A 181 -3.64 24.53 37.87
C HIS A 181 -3.09 23.87 36.58
N CYS A 182 -3.66 24.26 35.45
CA CYS A 182 -3.40 23.69 34.14
C CYS A 182 -3.02 24.77 33.11
N PRO A 183 -1.72 25.13 33.02
CA PRO A 183 -1.20 26.02 31.99
C PRO A 183 -0.76 25.27 30.72
N ALA A 184 -0.95 23.95 30.66
CA ALA A 184 -0.51 23.12 29.55
C ALA A 184 -1.28 23.44 28.26
N THR A 185 -0.58 23.52 27.13
CA THR A 185 -1.21 23.79 25.81
C THR A 185 -2.04 22.61 25.31
N SER A 186 -1.77 21.39 25.80
CA SER A 186 -2.54 20.17 25.59
C SER A 186 -3.82 20.09 26.42
N GLY A 187 -3.95 20.92 27.46
CA GLY A 187 -5.03 20.86 28.45
C GLY A 187 -4.78 19.77 29.49
N CYS A 188 -5.70 19.65 30.45
CA CYS A 188 -5.62 18.65 31.50
C CYS A 188 -6.93 17.87 31.59
N ARG A 189 -6.86 16.68 32.18
CA ARG A 189 -8.02 15.83 32.41
C ARG A 189 -8.26 15.65 33.90
N ALA A 190 -9.51 15.82 34.32
CA ALA A 190 -9.95 15.61 35.69
C ALA A 190 -11.09 14.60 35.74
N LEU A 191 -11.08 13.75 36.77
CA LEU A 191 -12.08 12.72 37.01
C LEU A 191 -13.19 13.29 37.89
N VAL A 192 -14.44 13.10 37.49
CA VAL A 192 -15.62 13.49 38.28
C VAL A 192 -15.75 12.56 39.49
N GLN A 193 -15.94 13.14 40.67
CA GLN A 193 -16.02 12.44 41.95
C GLN A 193 -17.34 12.77 42.65
N GLN A 194 -18.10 11.78 43.08
CA GLN A 194 -19.23 11.97 43.99
C GLN A 194 -18.77 12.58 45.32
N THR A 195 -19.71 13.12 46.09
CA THR A 195 -19.41 13.77 47.39
C THR A 195 -18.74 12.86 48.42
N ASP A 196 -18.85 11.54 48.27
CA ASP A 196 -18.18 10.53 49.12
C ASP A 196 -16.81 10.08 48.57
N GLY A 197 -16.36 10.64 47.46
CA GLY A 197 -15.13 10.28 46.75
C GLY A 197 -15.28 9.13 45.75
N ASN A 198 -16.47 8.53 45.61
CA ASN A 198 -16.72 7.51 44.60
C ASN A 198 -16.69 8.13 43.18
N THR A 199 -16.15 7.42 42.20
CA THR A 199 -16.01 7.92 40.81
C THR A 199 -16.94 7.21 39.83
N GLU A 200 -17.69 6.21 40.32
CA GLU A 200 -18.55 5.35 39.52
C GLU A 200 -20.00 5.85 39.52
N PHE A 201 -20.65 5.87 38.35
CA PHE A 201 -22.02 6.35 38.15
C PHE A 201 -22.85 5.31 37.40
N GLN A 202 -23.99 4.91 37.95
CA GLN A 202 -24.89 3.96 37.27
C GLN A 202 -25.75 4.68 36.22
N LEU A 203 -25.57 4.30 34.95
CA LEU A 203 -26.31 4.84 33.82
C LEU A 203 -27.21 3.78 33.18
N THR A 204 -28.32 4.23 32.58
CA THR A 204 -29.30 3.38 31.90
C THR A 204 -29.31 3.65 30.41
N GLU A 205 -29.55 4.90 29.99
CA GLU A 205 -29.54 5.26 28.58
C GLU A 205 -29.16 6.73 28.35
N ASN A 206 -30.01 7.69 28.72
CA ASN A 206 -29.80 9.12 28.47
C ASN A 206 -29.52 9.88 29.78
N PHE A 207 -28.48 10.70 29.78
CA PHE A 207 -28.11 11.50 30.94
C PHE A 207 -27.98 12.99 30.59
N VAL A 208 -28.11 13.82 31.61
CA VAL A 208 -27.80 15.25 31.58
C VAL A 208 -26.74 15.52 32.65
N LEU A 209 -25.63 16.12 32.25
CA LEU A 209 -24.53 16.54 33.09
C LEU A 209 -24.52 18.06 33.16
N THR A 210 -24.86 18.62 34.32
CA THR A 210 -24.81 20.06 34.59
C THR A 210 -23.51 20.39 35.30
N LEU A 211 -22.72 21.31 34.74
CA LEU A 211 -21.45 21.76 35.29
C LEU A 211 -21.58 23.19 35.77
N LYS A 212 -21.12 23.46 37.00
CA LYS A 212 -21.20 24.80 37.59
C LYS A 212 -19.85 25.23 38.16
N ALA A 213 -19.31 26.31 37.62
CA ALA A 213 -18.09 26.92 38.12
C ALA A 213 -18.37 27.78 39.38
N PRO A 214 -17.47 27.76 40.39
CA PRO A 214 -17.60 28.61 41.57
C PRO A 214 -17.58 30.11 41.21
N ALA A 215 -18.22 30.92 42.05
CA ALA A 215 -18.22 32.36 41.90
C ALA A 215 -16.79 32.93 41.89
N GLY A 216 -16.49 33.80 40.92
CA GLY A 216 -15.17 34.42 40.78
C GLY A 216 -14.09 33.52 40.18
N LYS A 217 -14.43 32.30 39.75
CA LYS A 217 -13.52 31.42 39.00
C LYS A 217 -13.86 31.42 37.51
N THR A 218 -12.89 31.03 36.70
CA THR A 218 -13.02 30.90 35.25
C THR A 218 -12.29 29.66 34.78
N VAL A 219 -12.94 28.89 33.92
CA VAL A 219 -12.43 27.65 33.34
C VAL A 219 -12.91 27.54 31.89
N TRP A 220 -12.06 26.96 31.06
CA TRP A 220 -12.42 26.55 29.71
C TRP A 220 -12.58 25.03 29.68
N LEU A 221 -13.65 24.55 29.06
CA LEU A 221 -13.97 23.14 28.95
C LEU A 221 -14.02 22.77 27.46
N ASP A 222 -13.41 21.63 27.12
CA ASP A 222 -13.31 21.12 25.76
C ASP A 222 -14.35 20.02 25.52
N HIS A 223 -14.20 18.90 26.24
CA HIS A 223 -15.11 17.77 26.13
C HIS A 223 -15.20 16.95 27.43
N VAL A 224 -16.21 16.09 27.48
CA VAL A 224 -16.34 15.03 28.47
C VAL A 224 -16.22 13.66 27.81
N LEU A 225 -15.48 12.76 28.46
CA LEU A 225 -15.40 11.34 28.14
C LEU A 225 -16.25 10.55 29.11
N VAL A 226 -17.11 9.69 28.58
CA VAL A 226 -17.90 8.73 29.34
C VAL A 226 -17.27 7.36 29.13
N LEU A 227 -16.75 6.77 30.20
CA LEU A 227 -15.88 5.59 30.17
C LEU A 227 -16.51 4.46 30.99
N PRO A 228 -16.47 3.20 30.55
CA PRO A 228 -16.92 2.08 31.37
C PRO A 228 -15.98 1.87 32.57
N ARG A 229 -16.49 1.22 33.62
CA ARG A 229 -15.77 0.96 34.88
C ARG A 229 -14.38 0.33 34.73
N ASP A 230 -14.20 -0.55 33.75
CA ASP A 230 -12.97 -1.34 33.61
C ASP A 230 -11.81 -0.58 32.94
N THR A 231 -11.99 0.71 32.63
CA THR A 231 -10.95 1.53 32.00
C THR A 231 -9.87 1.97 33.00
N ASN A 232 -8.60 1.91 32.58
CA ASN A 232 -7.47 2.40 33.38
C ASN A 232 -7.43 3.94 33.42
N MET A 233 -8.00 4.53 34.49
CA MET A 233 -8.08 5.98 34.68
C MET A 233 -6.72 6.68 34.77
N GLU A 234 -5.67 6.01 35.26
CA GLU A 234 -4.33 6.61 35.37
C GLU A 234 -3.79 6.96 33.97
N ARG A 235 -3.96 6.05 33.02
CA ARG A 235 -3.53 6.26 31.63
C ARG A 235 -4.37 7.31 30.90
N VAL A 236 -5.66 7.42 31.24
CA VAL A 236 -6.58 8.40 30.60
C VAL A 236 -6.34 9.82 31.09
N THR A 237 -5.95 9.97 32.37
CA THR A 237 -5.77 11.28 33.03
C THR A 237 -4.36 11.84 32.94
N GLN A 238 -3.37 11.01 32.59
CA GLN A 238 -1.98 11.43 32.38
C GLN A 238 -1.70 11.74 30.90
N GLU A 239 -0.88 12.77 30.69
CA GLU A 239 -0.37 13.14 29.37
C GLU A 239 0.63 12.08 28.87
N GLU A 240 0.51 11.65 27.61
CA GLU A 240 1.43 10.68 27.02
C GLU A 240 2.76 11.35 26.67
N PRO A 241 3.90 10.67 26.89
CA PRO A 241 5.20 11.18 26.47
C PRO A 241 5.25 11.29 24.94
N LEU A 242 6.07 12.22 24.43
CA LEU A 242 6.26 12.39 23.00
C LEU A 242 6.89 11.11 22.40
N ASP A 243 6.12 10.39 21.59
CA ASP A 243 6.62 9.18 20.94
C ASP A 243 7.61 9.51 19.83
N GLN A 244 8.87 9.10 20.02
CA GLN A 244 9.94 9.19 19.02
C GLN A 244 10.39 7.82 18.51
N THR A 245 9.66 6.75 18.80
CA THR A 245 10.05 5.37 18.49
C THR A 245 10.22 5.16 16.99
N ALA A 246 9.29 5.66 16.17
CA ALA A 246 9.39 5.56 14.72
C ALA A 246 10.59 6.33 14.16
N GLU A 247 10.87 7.53 14.70
CA GLU A 247 12.03 8.34 14.31
C GLU A 247 13.34 7.64 14.69
N PHE A 248 13.39 7.02 15.89
CA PHE A 248 14.52 6.24 16.36
C PHE A 248 14.77 4.99 15.51
N ILE A 249 13.74 4.18 15.25
CA ILE A 249 13.87 2.99 14.40
C ILE A 249 14.32 3.38 12.99
N SER A 250 13.75 4.45 12.43
CA SER A 250 14.07 4.91 11.07
C SER A 250 15.50 5.46 10.95
N GLN A 251 15.90 6.34 11.87
CA GLN A 251 17.19 7.04 11.78
C GLN A 251 18.34 6.22 12.39
N CYS A 252 18.07 5.43 13.42
CA CYS A 252 19.07 4.77 14.24
C CYS A 252 19.01 3.23 14.17
N GLY A 253 18.00 2.65 13.52
CA GLY A 253 17.82 1.19 13.40
C GLY A 253 18.53 0.53 12.22
N LYS A 254 19.31 1.28 11.44
CA LYS A 254 20.13 0.71 10.36
C LYS A 254 21.22 -0.19 10.92
N ASP A 255 21.63 -1.18 10.12
CA ASP A 255 22.73 -2.10 10.45
C ASP A 255 22.58 -2.76 11.84
N SER A 256 21.36 -3.20 12.17
CA SER A 256 21.03 -3.80 13.48
C SER A 256 21.28 -2.87 14.67
N PHE A 257 20.90 -1.59 14.54
CA PHE A 257 21.12 -0.54 15.54
C PHE A 257 22.60 -0.23 15.82
N TYR A 258 23.47 -0.49 14.84
CA TYR A 258 24.86 -0.10 14.94
C TYR A 258 24.98 1.43 14.90
N ILE A 259 25.59 2.01 15.93
CA ILE A 259 25.86 3.44 16.03
C ILE A 259 27.35 3.65 16.13
N ASP A 260 27.91 4.27 15.10
CA ASP A 260 29.31 4.64 15.04
C ASP A 260 29.68 5.69 16.10
N GLU A 261 30.93 5.67 16.54
CA GLU A 261 31.45 6.57 17.57
C GLU A 261 31.47 8.04 17.13
N HIS A 262 31.55 8.28 15.82
CA HIS A 262 31.51 9.62 15.23
C HIS A 262 30.08 10.11 14.94
N THR A 263 29.06 9.31 15.26
CA THR A 263 27.66 9.69 15.09
C THR A 263 27.33 10.90 15.95
N SER A 264 26.66 11.89 15.38
CA SER A 264 26.22 13.12 16.08
C SER A 264 24.73 13.40 15.84
N GLY A 265 24.16 14.28 16.65
CA GLY A 265 22.73 14.63 16.58
C GLY A 265 21.82 13.59 17.24
N PHE A 266 20.60 13.46 16.71
CA PHE A 266 19.49 12.73 17.35
C PHE A 266 19.85 11.30 17.79
N CYS A 267 20.47 10.48 16.92
CA CYS A 267 20.78 9.09 17.27
C CYS A 267 21.80 8.99 18.41
N ARG A 268 22.79 9.88 18.45
CA ARG A 268 23.77 9.92 19.55
C ARG A 268 23.07 10.24 20.86
N ASP A 269 22.25 11.29 20.88
CA ASP A 269 21.59 11.79 22.09
C ASP A 269 20.54 10.79 22.61
N ALA A 270 19.78 10.18 21.70
CA ALA A 270 18.78 9.16 22.04
C ALA A 270 19.44 7.90 22.59
N VAL A 271 20.47 7.36 21.92
CA VAL A 271 21.18 6.17 22.40
C VAL A 271 21.92 6.44 23.69
N PHE A 272 22.56 7.60 23.84
CA PHE A 272 23.19 7.99 25.10
C PHE A 272 22.18 7.99 26.26
N SER A 273 21.00 8.58 26.05
CA SER A 273 19.96 8.64 27.08
C SER A 273 19.42 7.24 27.44
N LEU A 274 19.09 6.43 26.43
CA LEU A 274 18.58 5.07 26.63
C LEU A 274 19.59 4.17 27.34
N THR A 275 20.85 4.19 26.87
CA THR A 275 21.91 3.34 27.44
C THR A 275 22.31 3.80 28.84
N SER A 276 22.31 5.11 29.12
CA SER A 276 22.56 5.63 30.46
C SER A 276 21.45 5.25 31.43
N ALA A 277 20.18 5.33 31.00
CA ALA A 277 19.04 4.90 31.80
C ALA A 277 19.07 3.39 32.08
N TYR A 278 19.39 2.58 31.06
CA TYR A 278 19.48 1.12 31.19
C TYR A 278 20.62 0.67 32.10
N ASN A 279 21.82 1.24 31.92
CA ASN A 279 23.00 0.88 32.70
C ASN A 279 23.12 1.62 34.04
N ASN A 280 22.16 2.51 34.34
CA ASN A 280 22.17 3.37 35.52
C ASN A 280 23.49 4.18 35.66
N GLY A 281 24.04 4.64 34.53
CA GLY A 281 25.29 5.40 34.46
C GLY A 281 26.30 4.86 33.43
N ALA A 282 27.53 5.40 33.51
CA ALA A 282 28.63 5.02 32.61
C ALA A 282 29.30 3.72 33.07
N LEU A 283 29.62 2.85 32.10
CA LEU A 283 30.34 1.60 32.34
C LEU A 283 31.86 1.81 32.33
N PRO A 284 32.63 1.06 33.15
CA PRO A 284 34.09 1.11 33.10
C PRO A 284 34.62 0.53 31.77
N CYS A 285 35.71 1.07 31.21
CA CYS A 285 36.27 0.63 29.93
C CYS A 285 36.64 -0.85 29.89
N GLN A 286 37.50 -1.29 30.81
CA GLN A 286 38.02 -2.67 30.92
C GLN A 286 38.71 -3.19 29.64
N CYS A 287 39.53 -2.38 28.98
CA CYS A 287 40.28 -2.80 27.80
C CYS A 287 41.27 -3.94 28.10
N ASP A 288 41.29 -4.97 27.26
CA ASP A 288 42.17 -6.13 27.40
C ASP A 288 43.63 -5.74 27.15
N PHE A 289 44.53 -6.22 28.01
CA PHE A 289 45.95 -5.89 27.96
C PHE A 289 46.64 -6.40 26.69
N ASP A 290 46.31 -7.62 26.26
CA ASP A 290 46.97 -8.26 25.12
C ASP A 290 46.32 -7.85 23.79
N GLY A 291 45.04 -7.47 23.79
CA GLY A 291 44.31 -7.11 22.58
C GLY A 291 44.15 -5.61 22.31
N SER A 292 44.37 -4.73 23.29
CA SER A 292 44.20 -3.28 23.14
C SER A 292 45.53 -2.54 22.97
N LEU A 293 45.47 -1.36 22.36
CA LEU A 293 46.58 -0.39 22.23
C LEU A 293 46.64 0.58 23.42
N SER A 294 45.53 0.75 24.15
CA SER A 294 45.40 1.63 25.33
C SER A 294 44.32 1.10 26.29
N PHE A 295 44.37 1.54 27.55
CA PHE A 295 43.32 1.31 28.55
C PHE A 295 42.26 2.41 28.62
N GLU A 296 42.50 3.53 27.94
CA GLU A 296 41.53 4.61 27.76
C GLU A 296 40.62 4.23 26.60
N CYS A 297 39.32 4.12 26.89
CA CYS A 297 38.29 3.89 25.87
C CYS A 297 37.63 5.21 25.48
N GLU A 298 36.96 5.18 24.33
CA GLU A 298 36.21 6.32 23.81
C GLU A 298 35.06 6.71 24.76
N GLN A 299 34.83 8.03 24.89
CA GLN A 299 33.83 8.55 25.84
C GLN A 299 32.40 8.13 25.48
N PHE A 300 32.13 7.93 24.19
CA PHE A 300 30.86 7.43 23.67
C PHE A 300 31.06 5.98 23.20
N GLY A 301 30.14 5.08 23.54
CA GLY A 301 30.23 3.65 23.23
C GLY A 301 31.22 2.86 24.10
N GLY A 302 32.29 3.49 24.60
CA GLY A 302 33.28 2.84 25.47
C GLY A 302 34.18 1.85 24.75
N GLN A 303 34.34 2.00 23.42
CA GLN A 303 35.18 1.14 22.60
C GLN A 303 36.66 1.36 22.94
N CYS A 304 37.36 0.28 23.21
CA CYS A 304 38.81 0.27 23.40
C CYS A 304 39.53 0.29 22.05
N PRO A 305 40.69 0.96 21.93
CA PRO A 305 41.44 0.97 20.69
C PRO A 305 42.12 -0.38 20.48
N CYS A 306 41.52 -1.25 19.66
CA CYS A 306 42.01 -2.62 19.46
C CYS A 306 43.26 -2.69 18.57
N LYS A 307 44.09 -3.70 18.81
CA LYS A 307 45.18 -4.07 17.90
C LYS A 307 44.62 -4.55 16.56
N PRO A 308 45.43 -4.53 15.47
CA PRO A 308 44.99 -5.04 14.18
C PRO A 308 44.44 -6.47 14.28
N ASN A 309 43.31 -6.72 13.64
CA ASN A 309 42.60 -8.01 13.62
C ASN A 309 42.05 -8.47 14.98
N VAL A 310 41.95 -7.59 15.96
CA VAL A 310 41.26 -7.81 17.26
C VAL A 310 39.97 -6.98 17.27
N ILE A 311 38.89 -7.51 17.84
CA ILE A 311 37.57 -6.88 17.89
C ILE A 311 36.95 -6.97 19.30
N GLY A 312 35.84 -6.25 19.47
CA GLY A 312 35.03 -6.23 20.68
C GLY A 312 35.27 -4.97 21.49
N ARG A 313 34.30 -4.56 22.32
CA ARG A 313 34.38 -3.33 23.12
C ARG A 313 35.63 -3.28 23.97
N ARG A 314 36.07 -4.43 24.49
CA ARG A 314 37.26 -4.59 25.33
C ARG A 314 38.45 -5.21 24.58
N CYS A 315 38.36 -5.43 23.26
CA CYS A 315 39.41 -6.03 22.44
C CYS A 315 39.87 -7.42 22.91
N GLU A 316 38.94 -8.29 23.26
CA GLU A 316 39.21 -9.60 23.90
C GLU A 316 39.13 -10.79 22.94
N ALA A 317 38.88 -10.55 21.65
CA ALA A 317 38.70 -11.60 20.65
C ALA A 317 39.30 -11.20 19.30
N CYS A 318 39.67 -12.18 18.49
CA CYS A 318 40.04 -11.92 17.10
C CYS A 318 38.82 -11.45 16.30
N GLN A 319 39.06 -10.52 15.39
CA GLN A 319 38.09 -10.08 14.39
C GLN A 319 37.58 -11.28 13.58
N THR A 320 36.31 -11.23 13.15
CA THR A 320 35.75 -12.26 12.26
C THR A 320 36.66 -12.50 11.06
N GLY A 321 36.96 -13.77 10.78
CA GLY A 321 37.94 -14.17 9.77
C GLY A 321 39.37 -14.33 10.29
N TYR A 322 39.60 -14.17 11.60
CA TYR A 322 40.89 -14.40 12.25
C TYR A 322 40.75 -15.28 13.50
N PHE A 323 41.81 -16.01 13.86
CA PHE A 323 41.85 -16.91 15.03
C PHE A 323 43.21 -16.86 15.75
N GLY A 324 43.26 -17.39 16.98
CA GLY A 324 44.50 -17.54 17.73
C GLY A 324 44.91 -16.36 18.62
N PHE A 325 43.94 -15.69 19.27
CA PHE A 325 44.18 -14.58 20.21
C PHE A 325 45.30 -14.93 21.22
N PRO A 326 46.24 -14.01 21.51
CA PRO A 326 46.25 -12.60 21.11
C PRO A 326 46.84 -12.32 19.71
N ASP A 327 47.59 -13.26 19.12
CA ASP A 327 48.23 -13.10 17.81
C ASP A 327 47.31 -13.59 16.68
N CYS A 328 46.29 -12.79 16.39
CA CYS A 328 45.23 -13.14 15.44
C CYS A 328 45.75 -13.36 14.00
N LYS A 329 45.55 -14.58 13.48
CA LYS A 329 45.94 -15.03 12.13
C LYS A 329 44.70 -15.21 11.24
N SER A 330 44.81 -14.89 9.95
CA SER A 330 43.72 -15.04 8.99
C SER A 330 43.29 -16.51 8.86
N CYS A 331 41.99 -16.75 8.82
CA CYS A 331 41.42 -18.04 8.44
C CYS A 331 41.81 -18.40 6.99
N ASN A 332 41.96 -19.70 6.71
CA ASN A 332 42.12 -20.23 5.36
C ASN A 332 40.82 -20.91 4.90
N CYS A 333 39.72 -20.16 4.90
CA CYS A 333 38.40 -20.60 4.48
C CYS A 333 37.95 -19.77 3.27
N PRO A 334 37.03 -20.27 2.43
CA PRO A 334 36.39 -19.43 1.41
C PRO A 334 35.76 -18.19 2.04
N SER A 335 35.53 -17.14 1.22
CA SER A 335 35.19 -15.77 1.63
C SER A 335 34.00 -15.62 2.59
N THR A 336 33.22 -16.68 2.82
CA THR A 336 31.97 -16.69 3.55
C THR A 336 31.95 -17.62 4.77
N ALA A 337 33.01 -18.43 4.98
CA ALA A 337 33.11 -19.33 6.13
C ALA A 337 34.01 -18.74 7.23
N ILE A 338 33.51 -18.76 8.47
CA ILE A 338 34.27 -18.35 9.67
C ILE A 338 35.06 -19.56 10.15
N CYS A 339 36.29 -19.36 10.63
CA CYS A 339 37.02 -20.44 11.27
C CYS A 339 36.84 -20.44 12.80
N THR A 340 36.92 -21.63 13.40
CA THR A 340 36.95 -21.79 14.85
C THR A 340 38.25 -21.21 15.45
N TYR A 341 38.36 -21.23 16.78
CA TYR A 341 39.59 -20.83 17.47
C TYR A 341 40.81 -21.71 17.11
N THR A 342 40.61 -22.88 16.49
CA THR A 342 41.67 -23.77 15.99
C THR A 342 42.01 -23.54 14.52
N GLY A 343 41.21 -22.77 13.78
CA GLY A 343 41.38 -22.50 12.35
C GLY A 343 40.59 -23.44 11.42
N GLU A 344 39.75 -24.32 11.95
CA GLU A 344 38.85 -25.19 11.16
C GLU A 344 37.66 -24.40 10.62
N CYS A 345 37.28 -24.59 9.35
CA CYS A 345 36.17 -23.89 8.74
C CYS A 345 34.83 -24.38 9.29
N VAL A 346 33.98 -23.46 9.73
CA VAL A 346 32.60 -23.74 10.10
C VAL A 346 31.75 -23.65 8.85
N CYS A 347 31.25 -24.79 8.38
CA CYS A 347 30.44 -24.83 7.17
C CYS A 347 29.02 -24.31 7.43
N PRO A 348 28.42 -23.63 6.43
CA PRO A 348 26.99 -23.30 6.46
C PRO A 348 26.11 -24.56 6.60
N PRO A 349 24.84 -24.42 6.99
CA PRO A 349 23.93 -25.56 7.12
C PRO A 349 23.90 -26.43 5.87
N ARG A 350 24.03 -27.76 6.04
CA ARG A 350 23.96 -28.77 4.97
C ARG A 350 25.06 -28.67 3.90
N VAL A 351 26.17 -28.02 4.25
CA VAL A 351 27.39 -27.96 3.46
C VAL A 351 28.47 -28.80 4.14
N THR A 352 29.26 -29.52 3.35
CA THR A 352 30.34 -30.41 3.77
C THR A 352 31.62 -30.15 2.97
N GLY A 353 32.70 -30.85 3.32
CA GLY A 353 34.05 -30.69 2.76
C GLY A 353 34.97 -29.83 3.64
N GLU A 354 36.29 -30.03 3.54
CA GLU A 354 37.29 -29.29 4.32
C GLU A 354 37.27 -27.78 4.07
N LEU A 355 36.81 -27.38 2.88
CA LEU A 355 36.64 -25.99 2.46
C LEU A 355 35.17 -25.60 2.35
N CYS A 356 34.24 -26.40 2.86
CA CYS A 356 32.80 -26.10 2.83
C CYS A 356 32.28 -25.76 1.41
N ASP A 357 32.68 -26.52 0.40
CA ASP A 357 32.41 -26.27 -1.02
C ASP A 357 31.45 -27.28 -1.65
N GLN A 358 30.89 -28.20 -0.85
CA GLN A 358 30.04 -29.29 -1.34
C GLN A 358 28.74 -29.36 -0.55
N CYS A 359 27.61 -29.54 -1.23
CA CYS A 359 26.36 -29.87 -0.57
C CYS A 359 26.40 -31.30 0.00
N GLU A 360 25.78 -31.51 1.16
CA GLU A 360 25.53 -32.86 1.68
C GLU A 360 24.61 -33.67 0.75
N GLU A 361 24.61 -35.00 0.88
CA GLU A 361 23.69 -35.85 0.11
C GLU A 361 22.23 -35.45 0.36
N TYR A 362 21.39 -35.55 -0.68
CA TYR A 362 19.97 -35.16 -0.65
C TYR A 362 19.73 -33.64 -0.47
N THR A 363 20.72 -32.81 -0.83
CA THR A 363 20.63 -31.35 -0.81
C THR A 363 21.15 -30.72 -2.10
N TYR A 364 20.75 -29.48 -2.38
CA TYR A 364 21.05 -28.75 -3.62
C TYR A 364 21.20 -27.24 -3.36
N GLY A 365 21.63 -26.50 -4.39
CA GLY A 365 21.63 -25.04 -4.37
C GLY A 365 22.69 -24.47 -3.44
N TYR A 366 23.94 -24.86 -3.65
CA TYR A 366 25.06 -24.37 -2.85
C TYR A 366 25.12 -22.84 -2.85
N ASP A 367 24.89 -22.26 -1.68
CA ASP A 367 25.14 -20.85 -1.40
C ASP A 367 26.24 -20.73 -0.33
N PRO A 368 27.31 -19.94 -0.57
CA PRO A 368 28.42 -19.83 0.36
C PRO A 368 28.03 -19.25 1.75
N ILE A 369 26.89 -18.58 1.88
CA ILE A 369 26.40 -17.93 3.12
C ILE A 369 25.23 -18.73 3.72
N ILE A 370 24.24 -19.09 2.89
CA ILE A 370 22.99 -19.72 3.35
C ILE A 370 23.17 -21.24 3.54
N GLY A 371 24.06 -21.86 2.76
CA GLY A 371 24.27 -23.30 2.71
C GLY A 371 23.44 -23.97 1.61
N CYS A 372 23.03 -25.22 1.84
CA CYS A 372 22.28 -26.01 0.85
C CYS A 372 20.85 -26.31 1.31
N GLU A 373 19.92 -26.41 0.36
CA GLU A 373 18.52 -26.76 0.60
C GLU A 373 18.26 -28.26 0.46
N ALA A 374 17.30 -28.82 1.20
CA ALA A 374 16.97 -30.24 1.08
C ALA A 374 16.15 -30.52 -0.19
N CYS A 375 16.49 -31.62 -0.87
CA CYS A 375 15.77 -32.07 -2.06
C CYS A 375 14.30 -32.34 -1.77
N ASN A 376 13.99 -33.08 -0.68
CA ASN A 376 12.62 -33.46 -0.31
C ASN A 376 11.84 -34.17 -1.43
N CYS A 377 12.51 -34.99 -2.24
CA CYS A 377 11.86 -35.81 -3.25
C CYS A 377 10.85 -36.78 -2.62
N ASN A 378 9.63 -36.84 -3.15
CA ASN A 378 8.61 -37.76 -2.69
C ASN A 378 8.98 -39.19 -3.12
N PRO A 379 9.19 -40.14 -2.19
CA PRO A 379 9.63 -41.49 -2.51
C PRO A 379 8.62 -42.27 -3.36
N LEU A 380 7.34 -41.89 -3.36
CA LEU A 380 6.33 -42.51 -4.22
C LEU A 380 6.39 -41.98 -5.66
N GLY A 381 6.87 -40.76 -5.87
CA GLY A 381 6.92 -40.07 -7.16
C GLY A 381 8.22 -40.23 -7.94
N VAL A 382 9.26 -40.83 -7.36
CA VAL A 382 10.57 -41.05 -8.01
C VAL A 382 10.92 -42.54 -8.14
N GLU A 383 11.80 -42.89 -9.08
CA GLU A 383 12.31 -44.26 -9.26
C GLU A 383 13.54 -44.54 -8.36
N GLY A 384 13.35 -44.43 -7.05
CA GLY A 384 14.34 -44.84 -6.03
C GLY A 384 15.51 -43.87 -5.78
N ASN A 385 15.81 -42.94 -6.71
CA ASN A 385 16.80 -41.89 -6.48
C ASN A 385 16.14 -40.66 -5.83
N LEU A 386 16.52 -40.38 -4.57
CA LEU A 386 16.06 -39.20 -3.82
C LEU A 386 17.00 -37.99 -3.96
N GLN A 387 18.12 -38.15 -4.65
CA GLN A 387 18.99 -37.03 -4.96
C GLN A 387 18.41 -36.24 -6.13
N CYS A 388 18.21 -34.95 -5.89
CA CYS A 388 17.74 -34.00 -6.88
C CYS A 388 18.91 -33.38 -7.65
N ASP A 389 18.60 -32.66 -8.72
CA ASP A 389 19.57 -31.86 -9.45
C ASP A 389 20.24 -30.82 -8.53
N THR A 390 21.58 -30.77 -8.53
CA THR A 390 22.36 -30.00 -7.55
C THR A 390 22.23 -28.49 -7.72
N LEU A 391 21.72 -28.00 -8.85
CA LEU A 391 21.53 -26.59 -9.12
C LEU A 391 20.06 -26.17 -8.94
N THR A 392 19.13 -26.92 -9.52
CA THR A 392 17.70 -26.56 -9.59
C THR A 392 16.85 -27.18 -8.49
N GLY A 393 17.37 -28.23 -7.82
CA GLY A 393 16.63 -28.98 -6.82
C GLY A 393 15.53 -29.86 -7.37
N SER A 394 15.47 -30.05 -8.69
CA SER A 394 14.43 -30.84 -9.35
C SER A 394 14.66 -32.33 -9.15
N CYS A 395 13.65 -33.03 -8.65
CA CYS A 395 13.68 -34.47 -8.46
C CYS A 395 13.40 -35.23 -9.76
N PRO A 396 13.98 -36.42 -9.95
CA PRO A 396 13.74 -37.25 -11.13
C PRO A 396 12.37 -37.95 -11.05
N CYS A 397 11.32 -37.27 -11.50
CA CYS A 397 9.94 -37.76 -11.41
C CYS A 397 9.67 -38.95 -12.35
N LYS A 398 8.79 -39.85 -11.90
CA LYS A 398 8.19 -40.90 -12.73
C LYS A 398 7.40 -40.30 -13.91
N PRO A 399 7.14 -41.08 -14.97
CA PRO A 399 6.24 -40.65 -16.04
C PRO A 399 4.89 -40.18 -15.49
N ASN A 400 4.36 -39.08 -16.05
CA ASN A 400 3.10 -38.43 -15.66
C ASN A 400 3.04 -37.87 -14.23
N VAL A 401 4.17 -37.85 -13.49
CA VAL A 401 4.31 -37.17 -12.20
C VAL A 401 5.10 -35.88 -12.42
N VAL A 402 4.71 -34.80 -11.75
CA VAL A 402 5.33 -33.48 -11.88
C VAL A 402 5.48 -32.81 -10.50
N GLY A 403 6.13 -31.65 -10.49
CA GLY A 403 6.47 -30.89 -9.29
C GLY A 403 7.94 -31.09 -8.94
N ARG A 404 8.55 -30.07 -8.32
CA ARG A 404 9.97 -30.12 -7.93
C ARG A 404 10.29 -31.38 -7.09
N THR A 405 9.35 -31.76 -6.23
CA THR A 405 9.39 -32.89 -5.30
C THR A 405 8.68 -34.14 -5.82
N CYS A 406 8.15 -34.14 -7.05
CA CYS A 406 7.41 -35.27 -7.65
C CYS A 406 6.21 -35.73 -6.81
N ASP A 407 5.38 -34.79 -6.36
CA ASP A 407 4.31 -35.02 -5.39
C ASP A 407 2.90 -35.00 -5.97
N ARG A 408 2.75 -34.75 -7.28
CA ARG A 408 1.45 -34.67 -7.94
C ARG A 408 1.49 -35.16 -9.38
N CYS A 409 0.31 -35.40 -9.96
CA CYS A 409 0.21 -35.80 -11.35
C CYS A 409 0.38 -34.59 -12.29
N HIS A 410 0.88 -34.85 -13.50
CA HIS A 410 0.87 -33.88 -14.59
C HIS A 410 -0.58 -33.55 -14.98
N SER A 411 -0.86 -32.31 -15.41
CA SER A 411 -2.18 -31.91 -15.91
C SER A 411 -2.71 -32.92 -16.94
N GLY A 412 -4.00 -33.24 -16.86
CA GLY A 412 -4.62 -34.31 -17.65
C GLY A 412 -4.45 -35.72 -17.08
N HIS A 413 -3.85 -35.86 -15.89
CA HIS A 413 -3.74 -37.12 -15.17
C HIS A 413 -4.21 -36.99 -13.72
N TRP A 414 -4.67 -38.10 -13.15
CA TRP A 414 -5.24 -38.19 -11.81
C TRP A 414 -4.74 -39.43 -11.08
N GLN A 415 -4.98 -39.54 -9.77
CA GLN A 415 -4.68 -40.72 -8.93
C GLN A 415 -3.18 -40.92 -8.58
N PHE A 416 -2.53 -39.90 -7.99
CA PHE A 416 -1.17 -40.04 -7.45
C PHE A 416 -1.10 -41.19 -6.41
N PRO A 417 -0.06 -42.06 -6.42
CA PRO A 417 1.18 -42.00 -7.23
C PRO A 417 1.11 -42.75 -8.58
N TYR A 418 -0.04 -43.31 -8.95
CA TYR A 418 -0.23 -44.06 -10.19
C TYR A 418 -1.05 -43.23 -11.19
N CYS A 419 -0.44 -42.15 -11.68
CA CYS A 419 -1.11 -41.14 -12.50
C CYS A 419 -1.69 -41.70 -13.80
N GLN A 420 -3.02 -41.80 -13.88
CA GLN A 420 -3.79 -42.26 -15.06
C GLN A 420 -4.31 -41.07 -15.86
N THR A 421 -4.40 -41.21 -17.19
CA THR A 421 -4.91 -40.15 -18.06
C THR A 421 -6.42 -39.97 -17.89
N CYS A 422 -6.89 -38.73 -17.87
CA CYS A 422 -8.30 -38.39 -17.84
C CYS A 422 -8.97 -38.56 -19.22
N ASP A 423 -10.26 -38.88 -19.23
CA ASP A 423 -11.06 -39.06 -20.47
C ASP A 423 -11.80 -37.75 -20.82
N CYS A 424 -11.03 -36.72 -21.18
CA CYS A 424 -11.54 -35.38 -21.51
C CYS A 424 -11.21 -34.97 -22.95
N ASP A 425 -12.12 -34.27 -23.62
CA ASP A 425 -11.86 -33.61 -24.90
C ASP A 425 -11.05 -32.33 -24.69
N LEU A 426 -9.78 -32.38 -25.10
CA LEU A 426 -8.82 -31.28 -24.93
C LEU A 426 -9.30 -29.95 -25.53
N ARG A 427 -10.16 -29.98 -26.56
CA ARG A 427 -10.67 -28.75 -27.18
C ARG A 427 -11.57 -27.97 -26.21
N GLY A 428 -12.27 -28.70 -25.35
CA GLY A 428 -13.27 -28.20 -24.43
C GLY A 428 -12.81 -28.00 -23.00
N THR A 429 -11.62 -28.46 -22.65
CA THR A 429 -11.08 -28.32 -21.30
C THR A 429 -10.14 -27.13 -21.12
N THR A 430 -10.02 -26.65 -19.89
CA THR A 430 -8.98 -25.68 -19.50
C THR A 430 -7.58 -26.31 -19.48
N GLN A 431 -6.53 -25.53 -19.21
CA GLN A 431 -5.15 -26.04 -19.18
C GLN A 431 -4.87 -27.10 -18.11
N GLU A 432 -5.65 -27.14 -17.03
CA GLU A 432 -5.53 -28.17 -15.99
C GLU A 432 -6.17 -29.50 -16.41
N ILE A 433 -7.02 -29.46 -17.45
CA ILE A 433 -7.73 -30.57 -18.09
C ILE A 433 -8.75 -31.25 -17.17
N CYS A 434 -8.31 -31.79 -16.04
CA CYS A 434 -9.14 -32.51 -15.08
C CYS A 434 -8.62 -32.37 -13.65
N ASP A 435 -9.50 -32.63 -12.70
CA ASP A 435 -9.19 -32.73 -11.29
C ASP A 435 -8.33 -33.97 -11.01
N GLN A 436 -7.24 -33.78 -10.26
CA GLN A 436 -6.23 -34.83 -10.04
C GLN A 436 -6.68 -35.91 -9.04
N ASP A 437 -7.78 -35.70 -8.32
CA ASP A 437 -8.30 -36.66 -7.34
C ASP A 437 -9.54 -37.40 -7.86
N SER A 438 -10.44 -36.69 -8.56
CA SER A 438 -11.76 -37.20 -8.98
C SER A 438 -11.85 -37.56 -10.47
N ALA A 439 -10.86 -37.16 -11.29
CA ALA A 439 -10.88 -37.26 -12.75
C ALA A 439 -11.97 -36.40 -13.45
N GLU A 440 -12.62 -35.48 -12.74
CA GLU A 440 -13.64 -34.60 -13.32
C GLU A 440 -12.99 -33.60 -14.28
N CYS A 441 -13.50 -33.50 -15.51
CA CYS A 441 -12.97 -32.61 -16.53
C CYS A 441 -13.34 -31.14 -16.26
N PHE A 442 -12.35 -30.25 -16.38
CA PHE A 442 -12.57 -28.81 -16.23
C PHE A 442 -12.99 -28.19 -17.56
N CYS A 443 -14.30 -28.08 -17.79
CA CYS A 443 -14.80 -27.52 -19.04
C CYS A 443 -14.63 -26.00 -19.14
N LYS A 444 -14.31 -25.52 -20.35
CA LYS A 444 -14.35 -24.10 -20.72
C LYS A 444 -15.77 -23.54 -20.61
N VAL A 445 -15.90 -22.21 -20.50
CA VAL A 445 -17.16 -21.55 -20.11
C VAL A 445 -18.36 -21.89 -21.01
N ASN A 446 -18.17 -22.06 -22.33
CA ASN A 446 -19.25 -22.39 -23.27
C ASN A 446 -19.35 -23.89 -23.59
N VAL A 447 -18.66 -24.74 -22.82
CA VAL A 447 -18.59 -26.19 -23.02
C VAL A 447 -19.20 -26.91 -21.81
N TYR A 448 -19.81 -28.06 -22.04
CA TYR A 448 -20.36 -28.94 -21.00
C TYR A 448 -20.27 -30.41 -21.41
N GLY A 449 -20.74 -31.30 -20.54
CA GLY A 449 -20.62 -32.76 -20.70
C GLY A 449 -19.55 -33.33 -19.79
N GLN A 450 -19.62 -34.63 -19.48
CA GLN A 450 -18.66 -35.29 -18.58
C GLN A 450 -17.23 -35.25 -19.16
N ALA A 451 -17.10 -35.33 -20.48
CA ALA A 451 -15.83 -35.24 -21.20
C ALA A 451 -15.55 -33.84 -21.77
N CYS A 452 -16.36 -32.82 -21.47
CA CYS A 452 -16.26 -31.48 -22.07
C CYS A 452 -16.27 -31.49 -23.62
N ASP A 453 -17.10 -32.32 -24.22
CA ASP A 453 -17.18 -32.56 -25.66
C ASP A 453 -18.38 -31.88 -26.34
N LEU A 454 -19.24 -31.19 -25.57
CA LEU A 454 -20.48 -30.59 -26.06
C LEU A 454 -20.50 -29.07 -25.85
N CYS A 455 -20.99 -28.33 -26.86
CA CYS A 455 -21.23 -26.90 -26.76
C CYS A 455 -22.55 -26.61 -26.02
N LYS A 456 -22.52 -25.69 -25.04
CA LYS A 456 -23.72 -25.26 -24.33
C LYS A 456 -24.75 -24.65 -25.30
N ASP A 457 -26.02 -24.69 -24.92
CA ASP A 457 -27.11 -24.08 -25.67
C ASP A 457 -26.78 -22.62 -26.01
N GLY A 458 -26.99 -22.24 -27.27
CA GLY A 458 -26.62 -20.91 -27.76
C GLY A 458 -25.18 -20.77 -28.25
N THR A 459 -24.41 -21.86 -28.32
CA THR A 459 -23.00 -21.85 -28.76
C THR A 459 -22.69 -23.00 -29.73
N PHE A 460 -21.62 -22.88 -30.51
CA PHE A 460 -21.24 -23.85 -31.55
C PHE A 460 -19.73 -23.90 -31.76
N ASN A 461 -19.27 -24.89 -32.53
CA ASN A 461 -17.89 -25.03 -33.01
C ASN A 461 -16.81 -25.00 -31.90
N ILE A 462 -16.72 -26.11 -31.16
CA ILE A 462 -15.70 -26.33 -30.13
C ILE A 462 -14.28 -26.31 -30.72
N GLN A 463 -13.42 -25.44 -30.19
CA GLN A 463 -12.06 -25.21 -30.68
C GLN A 463 -11.08 -25.12 -29.52
N GLU A 464 -9.94 -25.80 -29.65
CA GLU A 464 -8.85 -25.76 -28.65
C GLU A 464 -8.30 -24.34 -28.47
N LYS A 465 -8.13 -23.59 -29.57
CA LYS A 465 -7.65 -22.20 -29.56
C LYS A 465 -8.66 -21.18 -29.00
N ASN A 466 -9.92 -21.55 -28.86
CA ASN A 466 -10.94 -20.68 -28.29
C ASN A 466 -10.91 -20.84 -26.76
N GLU A 467 -10.55 -19.80 -26.02
CA GLU A 467 -10.52 -19.79 -24.55
C GLU A 467 -11.89 -20.08 -23.94
N GLU A 468 -12.98 -19.73 -24.62
CA GLU A 468 -14.34 -20.07 -24.20
C GLU A 468 -14.80 -21.46 -24.65
N GLY A 469 -14.00 -22.13 -25.49
CA GLY A 469 -14.24 -23.45 -26.06
C GLY A 469 -15.17 -23.39 -27.27
N CYS A 470 -16.45 -23.08 -27.05
CA CYS A 470 -17.42 -22.87 -28.12
C CYS A 470 -17.70 -21.38 -28.36
N THR A 471 -18.00 -21.02 -29.60
CA THR A 471 -18.35 -19.66 -30.02
C THR A 471 -19.84 -19.42 -29.82
N ARG A 472 -20.23 -18.26 -29.26
CA ARG A 472 -21.64 -17.89 -29.07
C ARG A 472 -22.34 -17.59 -30.40
N CYS A 473 -23.59 -18.02 -30.55
CA CYS A 473 -24.42 -17.70 -31.72
C CYS A 473 -24.76 -16.21 -31.79
N PHE A 474 -24.68 -15.60 -32.98
CA PHE A 474 -25.07 -14.21 -33.25
C PHE A 474 -26.11 -14.14 -34.37
N CYS A 475 -27.30 -14.65 -34.10
CA CYS A 475 -28.37 -14.66 -35.10
C CYS A 475 -29.17 -13.34 -35.12
N PHE A 476 -28.51 -12.19 -34.96
CA PHE A 476 -29.09 -10.83 -34.86
C PHE A 476 -30.31 -10.76 -33.91
N GLY A 477 -30.24 -11.51 -32.81
CA GLY A 477 -31.30 -11.59 -31.79
C GLY A 477 -32.59 -12.28 -32.24
N LYS A 478 -32.59 -13.03 -33.35
CA LYS A 478 -33.78 -13.73 -33.88
C LYS A 478 -33.93 -15.16 -33.39
N THR A 479 -32.82 -15.82 -33.08
CA THR A 479 -32.75 -17.16 -32.51
C THR A 479 -31.44 -17.29 -31.73
N THR A 480 -31.38 -18.25 -30.80
CA THR A 480 -30.11 -18.67 -30.17
C THR A 480 -29.61 -19.98 -30.76
N LEU A 481 -30.39 -20.65 -31.62
CA LEU A 481 -30.00 -21.93 -32.19
C LEU A 481 -29.17 -21.73 -33.47
N CYS A 482 -27.90 -22.13 -33.42
CA CYS A 482 -27.01 -22.13 -34.58
C CYS A 482 -26.07 -23.33 -34.57
N ILE A 483 -25.50 -23.63 -35.73
CA ILE A 483 -24.44 -24.64 -35.92
C ILE A 483 -23.31 -24.04 -36.77
N GLY A 484 -22.18 -24.72 -36.86
CA GLY A 484 -21.13 -24.37 -37.83
C GLY A 484 -21.63 -24.55 -39.26
N SER A 485 -21.24 -23.64 -40.15
CA SER A 485 -21.64 -23.68 -41.56
C SER A 485 -21.02 -24.88 -42.29
N SER A 486 -21.66 -25.29 -43.38
CA SER A 486 -21.14 -26.28 -44.33
C SER A 486 -20.47 -25.62 -45.55
N LEU A 487 -20.11 -24.34 -45.45
CA LEU A 487 -19.44 -23.61 -46.52
C LEU A 487 -17.97 -24.02 -46.62
N TYR A 488 -17.41 -24.00 -47.82
CA TYR A 488 -15.98 -24.21 -48.04
C TYR A 488 -15.22 -22.92 -47.72
N LYS A 489 -14.00 -23.06 -47.19
CA LYS A 489 -13.11 -21.91 -47.01
C LYS A 489 -12.70 -21.36 -48.37
N ASP A 490 -12.80 -20.04 -48.51
CA ASP A 490 -12.53 -19.29 -49.73
C ASP A 490 -11.65 -18.07 -49.40
N LYS A 491 -11.16 -17.35 -50.41
CA LYS A 491 -10.32 -16.17 -50.22
C LYS A 491 -10.70 -15.05 -51.19
N ILE A 492 -10.75 -13.83 -50.67
CA ILE A 492 -10.90 -12.61 -51.44
C ILE A 492 -9.51 -12.06 -51.72
N VAL A 493 -9.16 -11.96 -53.00
CA VAL A 493 -7.91 -11.37 -53.50
C VAL A 493 -8.25 -10.44 -54.66
N GLU A 494 -8.09 -9.14 -54.42
CA GLU A 494 -8.29 -8.07 -55.40
C GLU A 494 -7.19 -7.01 -55.25
N ALA A 495 -6.47 -6.75 -56.34
CA ALA A 495 -5.34 -5.83 -56.41
C ALA A 495 -5.74 -4.46 -56.99
N GLU A 496 -6.82 -4.39 -57.76
CA GLU A 496 -7.27 -3.15 -58.40
C GLU A 496 -8.06 -2.26 -57.42
N GLY A 497 -7.79 -0.95 -57.43
CA GLY A 497 -8.59 0.04 -56.71
C GLY A 497 -8.18 0.33 -55.27
N TRP A 498 -7.02 -0.16 -54.82
CA TRP A 498 -6.43 0.26 -53.55
C TRP A 498 -6.04 1.74 -53.57
N LYS A 499 -6.22 2.41 -52.43
CA LYS A 499 -5.89 3.83 -52.24
C LYS A 499 -5.03 4.05 -51.01
N LEU A 500 -4.45 5.24 -50.87
CA LEU A 500 -3.83 5.68 -49.63
C LEU A 500 -4.78 6.59 -48.86
N SER A 501 -4.95 6.34 -47.57
CA SER A 501 -5.74 7.19 -46.68
C SER A 501 -4.87 7.67 -45.53
N VAL A 502 -5.04 8.94 -45.15
CA VAL A 502 -4.37 9.53 -44.00
C VAL A 502 -5.27 9.39 -42.78
N ALA A 503 -4.71 8.86 -41.69
CA ALA A 503 -5.41 8.67 -40.42
C ALA A 503 -5.07 9.78 -39.42
N THR A 504 -6.10 10.32 -38.77
CA THR A 504 -5.94 11.06 -37.51
C THR A 504 -6.41 10.18 -36.37
N LEU A 505 -5.47 9.72 -35.56
CA LEU A 505 -5.70 8.78 -34.47
C LEU A 505 -5.79 9.55 -33.14
N GLY A 506 -7.00 9.61 -32.56
CA GLY A 506 -7.28 10.28 -31.29
C GLY A 506 -8.59 9.77 -30.69
N LYS A 507 -9.31 10.61 -29.91
CA LYS A 507 -10.65 10.24 -29.39
C LYS A 507 -11.68 9.98 -30.51
N VAL A 508 -11.46 10.57 -31.67
CA VAL A 508 -12.24 10.36 -32.89
C VAL A 508 -11.24 9.94 -33.96
N ILE A 509 -11.52 8.82 -34.63
CA ILE A 509 -10.72 8.35 -35.75
C ILE A 509 -11.31 8.93 -37.02
N THR A 510 -10.48 9.64 -37.80
CA THR A 510 -10.84 10.09 -39.15
C THR A 510 -9.85 9.51 -40.16
N LEU A 511 -10.39 9.00 -41.26
CA LEU A 511 -9.64 8.39 -42.36
C LEU A 511 -10.06 9.08 -43.65
N GLU A 512 -9.12 9.78 -44.29
CA GLU A 512 -9.36 10.56 -45.51
C GLU A 512 -8.55 9.99 -46.67
N ASP A 513 -9.25 9.51 -47.71
CA ASP A 513 -8.63 9.06 -48.95
C ASP A 513 -7.86 10.21 -49.61
N THR A 514 -6.66 9.90 -50.10
CA THR A 514 -5.81 10.86 -50.81
C THR A 514 -5.89 10.65 -52.33
N ASN A 515 -5.45 11.66 -53.07
CA ASN A 515 -5.37 11.61 -54.54
C ASN A 515 -4.03 11.03 -55.04
N VAL A 516 -3.18 10.49 -54.15
CA VAL A 516 -1.93 9.84 -54.55
C VAL A 516 -2.24 8.41 -54.96
N ASN A 517 -1.84 8.05 -56.18
CA ASN A 517 -2.12 6.74 -56.73
C ASN A 517 -1.23 5.66 -56.08
N VAL A 518 -1.81 4.50 -55.84
CA VAL A 518 -1.08 3.27 -55.54
C VAL A 518 -0.72 2.60 -56.85
N GLU A 519 0.57 2.31 -57.07
CA GLU A 519 1.07 1.66 -58.27
C GLU A 519 0.94 0.13 -58.13
N MET A 520 0.29 -0.51 -59.11
CA MET A 520 0.26 -1.96 -59.20
C MET A 520 1.54 -2.46 -59.87
N ILE A 521 2.45 -3.04 -59.08
CA ILE A 521 3.71 -3.63 -59.57
C ILE A 521 3.42 -5.02 -60.14
N SER A 522 2.58 -5.81 -59.46
CA SER A 522 2.04 -7.09 -59.92
C SER A 522 0.69 -7.37 -59.25
N SER A 523 0.03 -8.48 -59.60
CA SER A 523 -1.25 -8.90 -59.01
C SER A 523 -1.21 -9.14 -57.49
N GLU A 524 -0.03 -9.25 -56.89
CA GLU A 524 0.15 -9.47 -55.45
C GLU A 524 1.11 -8.45 -54.81
N ASN A 525 1.43 -7.35 -55.51
CA ASN A 525 2.39 -6.36 -55.04
C ASN A 525 1.98 -4.95 -55.46
N LEU A 526 1.69 -4.13 -54.47
CA LEU A 526 1.26 -2.74 -54.60
C LEU A 526 2.35 -1.85 -54.00
N GLY A 527 2.75 -0.80 -54.72
CA GLY A 527 3.75 0.17 -54.28
C GLY A 527 3.14 1.56 -54.12
N ALA A 528 3.68 2.33 -53.17
CA ALA A 528 3.33 3.73 -52.97
C ALA A 528 4.55 4.58 -52.64
N ASP A 529 4.60 5.77 -53.23
CA ASP A 529 5.56 6.83 -52.89
C ASP A 529 4.99 7.70 -51.76
N LEU A 530 5.73 7.75 -50.65
CA LEU A 530 5.34 8.46 -49.43
C LEU A 530 6.09 9.80 -49.26
N THR A 531 6.92 10.20 -50.23
CA THR A 531 7.70 11.46 -50.17
C THR A 531 6.86 12.73 -50.33
N ASN A 532 5.58 12.60 -50.69
CA ASN A 532 4.65 13.71 -50.86
C ASN A 532 4.41 14.44 -49.51
N GLU A 533 4.40 15.78 -49.52
CA GLU A 533 4.22 16.61 -48.32
C GLU A 533 2.93 16.30 -47.54
N VAL A 534 1.88 15.79 -48.22
CA VAL A 534 0.61 15.39 -47.59
C VAL A 534 0.81 14.29 -46.52
N PHE A 535 1.85 13.47 -46.65
CA PHE A 535 2.14 12.35 -45.75
C PHE A 535 3.16 12.67 -44.66
N ARG A 536 3.81 13.83 -44.69
CA ARG A 536 4.85 14.20 -43.72
C ARG A 536 4.28 14.17 -42.30
N ASN A 537 4.92 13.39 -41.42
CA ASN A 537 4.54 13.19 -40.02
C ASN A 537 3.08 12.75 -39.80
N ARG A 538 2.49 12.03 -40.76
CA ARG A 538 1.12 11.49 -40.64
C ARG A 538 1.11 9.97 -40.84
N THR A 539 0.22 9.29 -40.11
CA THR A 539 0.05 7.84 -40.26
C THR A 539 -0.82 7.56 -41.48
N VAL A 540 -0.24 6.91 -42.47
CA VAL A 540 -0.86 6.54 -43.76
C VAL A 540 -1.20 5.05 -43.76
N TYR A 541 -2.34 4.72 -44.39
CA TYR A 541 -2.85 3.36 -44.56
C TYR A 541 -3.17 3.08 -46.02
N PHE A 542 -2.97 1.84 -46.44
CA PHE A 542 -3.59 1.27 -47.63
C PHE A 542 -5.07 1.00 -47.34
N SER A 543 -5.96 1.61 -48.12
CA SER A 543 -7.41 1.47 -48.05
C SER A 543 -7.88 0.45 -49.08
N ALA A 544 -8.53 -0.61 -48.60
CA ALA A 544 -8.95 -1.75 -49.41
C ALA A 544 -10.09 -1.39 -50.38
N PRO A 545 -10.09 -1.93 -51.61
CA PRO A 545 -11.14 -1.67 -52.59
C PRO A 545 -12.48 -2.31 -52.21
N SER A 546 -13.53 -1.93 -52.93
CA SER A 546 -14.91 -2.39 -52.69
C SER A 546 -15.08 -3.92 -52.68
N ALA A 547 -14.19 -4.68 -53.33
CA ALA A 547 -14.16 -6.14 -53.29
C ALA A 547 -13.96 -6.71 -51.87
N TYR A 548 -13.34 -5.98 -50.94
CA TYR A 548 -13.21 -6.39 -49.54
C TYR A 548 -14.33 -5.86 -48.65
N LEU A 549 -15.14 -4.92 -49.14
CA LEU A 549 -16.15 -4.19 -48.37
C LEU A 549 -17.55 -4.80 -48.51
N GLY A 550 -18.51 -4.25 -47.76
CA GLY A 550 -19.89 -4.71 -47.72
C GLY A 550 -20.08 -5.87 -46.73
N LYS A 551 -20.96 -6.82 -47.06
CA LYS A 551 -21.29 -7.92 -46.17
C LYS A 551 -20.19 -8.99 -46.16
N ARG A 552 -19.53 -9.16 -45.02
CA ARG A 552 -18.38 -10.04 -44.77
C ARG A 552 -18.53 -10.93 -43.53
N LEU A 553 -19.76 -11.26 -43.14
CA LEU A 553 -20.04 -12.22 -42.06
C LEU A 553 -19.35 -13.58 -42.27
N THR A 554 -19.12 -13.98 -43.52
CA THR A 554 -18.40 -15.21 -43.91
C THR A 554 -16.89 -15.17 -43.66
N SER A 555 -16.33 -14.01 -43.32
CA SER A 555 -14.91 -13.85 -42.97
C SER A 555 -14.65 -14.00 -41.47
N TYR A 556 -15.68 -14.10 -40.63
CA TYR A 556 -15.51 -14.31 -39.19
C TYR A 556 -14.80 -15.64 -38.90
N GLY A 557 -13.78 -15.62 -38.06
CA GLY A 557 -12.93 -16.77 -37.75
C GLY A 557 -11.97 -17.19 -38.88
N GLY A 558 -11.93 -16.45 -40.00
CA GLY A 558 -10.86 -16.51 -40.99
C GLY A 558 -9.76 -15.50 -40.70
N ALA A 559 -8.74 -15.41 -41.57
CA ALA A 559 -7.64 -14.47 -41.42
C ALA A 559 -7.55 -13.41 -42.52
N LEU A 560 -7.11 -12.21 -42.15
CA LEU A 560 -6.55 -11.21 -43.06
C LEU A 560 -5.03 -11.42 -43.14
N ASN A 561 -4.54 -11.84 -44.30
CA ASN A 561 -3.12 -12.06 -44.56
C ASN A 561 -2.58 -10.88 -45.35
N TYR A 562 -1.38 -10.40 -45.01
CA TYR A 562 -0.66 -9.40 -45.79
C TYR A 562 0.84 -9.44 -45.50
N SER A 563 1.63 -8.80 -46.35
CA SER A 563 3.05 -8.55 -46.13
C SER A 563 3.35 -7.09 -46.42
N ILE A 564 4.13 -6.44 -45.56
CA ILE A 564 4.48 -5.04 -45.68
C ILE A 564 5.99 -4.88 -45.79
N PHE A 565 6.42 -3.95 -46.63
CA PHE A 565 7.82 -3.55 -46.76
C PHE A 565 7.85 -2.03 -46.82
N TYR A 566 8.76 -1.38 -46.09
CA TYR A 566 8.92 0.06 -46.16
C TYR A 566 10.39 0.49 -46.11
N THR A 567 10.69 1.65 -46.70
CA THR A 567 12.02 2.27 -46.66
C THR A 567 11.92 3.56 -45.84
N PRO A 568 12.66 3.70 -44.72
CA PRO A 568 12.64 4.92 -43.92
C PRO A 568 13.43 6.06 -44.59
N GLY A 569 13.09 7.30 -44.22
CA GLY A 569 13.91 8.47 -44.52
C GLY A 569 15.20 8.52 -43.69
N PRO A 570 16.16 9.39 -44.05
CA PRO A 570 17.45 9.52 -43.36
C PRO A 570 17.34 10.10 -41.93
N PHE A 571 16.21 10.76 -41.63
CA PHE A 571 15.90 11.35 -40.33
C PHE A 571 14.49 10.92 -39.93
N GLY A 572 14.20 10.90 -38.63
CA GLY A 572 12.88 10.54 -38.11
C GLY A 572 12.95 9.60 -36.91
N ARG A 573 11.79 9.16 -36.45
CA ARG A 573 11.61 8.15 -35.40
C ARG A 573 10.47 7.18 -35.78
N ALA A 574 10.39 6.08 -35.05
CA ALA A 574 9.29 5.12 -35.19
C ALA A 574 7.95 5.80 -34.88
N MET A 575 6.93 5.47 -35.66
CA MET A 575 5.57 5.99 -35.49
C MET A 575 4.71 4.96 -34.75
N GLU A 576 3.79 5.41 -33.91
CA GLU A 576 2.80 4.55 -33.24
C GLU A 576 1.46 4.59 -33.98
N GLY A 577 0.74 3.48 -33.96
CA GLY A 577 -0.59 3.36 -34.57
C GLY A 577 -1.00 1.89 -34.75
N PRO A 578 -2.31 1.62 -34.90
CA PRO A 578 -2.80 0.27 -35.18
C PRO A 578 -2.33 -0.20 -36.55
N ASP A 579 -1.96 -1.47 -36.66
CA ASP A 579 -1.48 -2.07 -37.90
C ASP A 579 -2.61 -2.35 -38.88
N VAL A 580 -3.79 -2.69 -38.36
CA VAL A 580 -5.02 -2.84 -39.15
C VAL A 580 -6.17 -2.13 -38.47
N ILE A 581 -6.98 -1.43 -39.28
CA ILE A 581 -8.25 -0.84 -38.86
C ILE A 581 -9.37 -1.42 -39.73
N ILE A 582 -10.41 -1.97 -39.10
CA ILE A 582 -11.65 -2.39 -39.80
C ILE A 582 -12.78 -1.51 -39.27
N HIS A 583 -13.54 -0.90 -40.17
CA HIS A 583 -14.62 0.00 -39.83
C HIS A 583 -15.94 -0.43 -40.47
N GLY A 584 -17.02 -0.39 -39.70
CA GLY A 584 -18.38 -0.69 -40.14
C GLY A 584 -19.39 -0.38 -39.05
N ALA A 585 -20.62 0.00 -39.42
CA ALA A 585 -21.71 0.29 -38.49
C ALA A 585 -21.32 1.26 -37.34
N ASP A 586 -20.56 2.31 -37.66
CA ASP A 586 -20.03 3.32 -36.71
C ASP A 586 -19.07 2.76 -35.63
N ILE A 587 -18.56 1.53 -35.82
CA ILE A 587 -17.58 0.88 -34.93
C ILE A 587 -16.22 0.81 -35.65
N TYR A 588 -15.13 0.99 -34.90
CA TYR A 588 -13.76 0.82 -35.37
C TYR A 588 -13.09 -0.30 -34.58
N LEU A 589 -12.55 -1.28 -35.29
CA LEU A 589 -11.77 -2.39 -34.75
C LEU A 589 -10.30 -2.11 -35.01
N LEU A 590 -9.50 -2.02 -33.95
CA LEU A 590 -8.08 -1.68 -34.00
C LEU A 590 -7.26 -2.91 -33.65
N TYR A 591 -6.33 -3.29 -34.53
CA TYR A 591 -5.37 -4.36 -34.27
C TYR A 591 -3.97 -3.78 -34.11
N TYR A 592 -3.24 -4.27 -33.11
CA TYR A 592 -1.85 -3.92 -32.84
C TYR A 592 -1.03 -5.20 -32.80
N SER A 593 -0.07 -5.32 -33.71
CA SER A 593 0.86 -6.44 -33.76
C SER A 593 1.88 -6.34 -32.63
N LEU A 594 2.19 -7.48 -31.99
CA LEU A 594 3.24 -7.58 -30.98
C LEU A 594 4.62 -7.27 -31.57
N GLU A 595 4.84 -7.61 -32.84
CA GLU A 595 6.06 -7.34 -33.58
C GLU A 595 5.80 -6.27 -34.64
N GLN A 596 6.68 -5.27 -34.71
CA GLN A 596 6.61 -4.21 -35.72
C GLN A 596 7.59 -4.49 -36.86
N PRO A 597 7.28 -4.13 -38.12
CA PRO A 597 8.14 -4.37 -39.27
C PRO A 597 9.53 -3.72 -39.13
N ALA A 598 10.59 -4.48 -39.43
CA ALA A 598 11.94 -3.92 -39.56
C ALA A 598 12.08 -3.10 -40.85
N ALA A 599 12.86 -2.02 -40.79
CA ALA A 599 13.13 -1.18 -41.96
C ALA A 599 13.80 -1.99 -43.08
N THR A 600 13.36 -1.78 -44.32
CA THR A 600 13.94 -2.43 -45.52
C THR A 600 13.88 -3.97 -45.53
N GLU A 601 13.02 -4.56 -44.69
CA GLU A 601 12.73 -5.99 -44.68
C GLU A 601 11.25 -6.25 -44.94
N THR A 602 10.93 -7.43 -45.48
CA THR A 602 9.54 -7.82 -45.70
C THR A 602 9.00 -8.46 -44.44
N TYR A 603 7.97 -7.85 -43.85
CA TYR A 603 7.27 -8.38 -42.68
C TYR A 603 5.96 -9.04 -43.12
N ALA A 604 5.76 -10.31 -42.77
CA ALA A 604 4.54 -11.05 -43.08
C ALA A 604 3.65 -11.13 -41.83
N ALA A 605 2.37 -10.81 -41.99
CA ALA A 605 1.39 -10.79 -40.91
C ALA A 605 0.12 -11.57 -41.29
N THR A 606 -0.43 -12.26 -40.29
CA THR A 606 -1.70 -12.97 -40.37
C THR A 606 -2.55 -12.55 -39.17
N LEU A 607 -3.70 -11.94 -39.44
CA LEU A 607 -4.64 -11.43 -38.43
C LEU A 607 -5.92 -12.27 -38.45
N ASP A 608 -6.15 -13.09 -37.43
CA ASP A 608 -7.41 -13.81 -37.27
C ASP A 608 -8.54 -12.85 -36.90
N ILE A 609 -9.69 -12.94 -37.59
CA ILE A 609 -10.84 -12.07 -37.36
C ILE A 609 -11.70 -12.63 -36.23
N VAL A 610 -11.21 -12.43 -35.01
CA VAL A 610 -11.81 -12.86 -33.75
C VAL A 610 -11.61 -11.79 -32.66
N GLU A 611 -12.39 -11.88 -31.59
CA GLU A 611 -12.51 -10.90 -30.51
C GLU A 611 -11.18 -10.63 -29.81
N SER A 612 -10.36 -11.67 -29.60
CA SER A 612 -9.08 -11.59 -28.89
C SER A 612 -8.08 -10.63 -29.52
N ASN A 613 -8.20 -10.35 -30.82
CA ASN A 613 -7.23 -9.55 -31.57
C ASN A 613 -7.59 -8.06 -31.67
N PHE A 614 -8.85 -7.67 -31.41
CA PHE A 614 -9.28 -6.29 -31.67
C PHE A 614 -9.59 -5.51 -30.40
N LEU A 615 -9.16 -4.25 -30.40
CA LEU A 615 -9.52 -3.24 -29.41
C LEU A 615 -10.43 -2.18 -30.04
N LEU A 616 -11.29 -1.60 -29.22
CA LEU A 616 -12.04 -0.39 -29.56
C LEU A 616 -11.15 0.85 -29.37
N PRO A 617 -11.49 2.01 -29.95
CA PRO A 617 -10.77 3.27 -29.72
C PRO A 617 -10.72 3.70 -28.24
N SER A 618 -11.61 3.17 -27.39
CA SER A 618 -11.57 3.35 -25.94
C SER A 618 -10.50 2.53 -25.22
N GLY A 619 -9.83 1.60 -25.91
CA GLY A 619 -8.87 0.64 -25.34
C GLY A 619 -9.52 -0.63 -24.77
N LEU A 620 -10.85 -0.77 -24.85
CA LEU A 620 -11.56 -1.97 -24.38
C LEU A 620 -11.48 -3.11 -25.40
N GLN A 621 -11.45 -4.35 -24.92
CA GLN A 621 -11.55 -5.55 -25.75
C GLN A 621 -12.87 -5.57 -26.53
N THR A 622 -12.81 -5.97 -27.80
CA THR A 622 -13.99 -6.06 -28.65
C THR A 622 -14.81 -7.30 -28.31
N THR A 623 -16.15 -7.18 -28.40
CA THR A 623 -17.09 -8.30 -28.25
C THR A 623 -17.45 -8.92 -29.60
N ARG A 624 -17.93 -10.17 -29.58
CA ARG A 624 -18.38 -10.87 -30.80
C ARG A 624 -19.46 -10.08 -31.53
N GLU A 625 -20.42 -9.55 -30.78
CA GLU A 625 -21.53 -8.77 -31.31
C GLU A 625 -21.03 -7.57 -32.11
N GLN A 626 -20.01 -6.88 -31.62
CA GLN A 626 -19.41 -5.72 -32.30
C GLN A 626 -18.68 -6.12 -33.58
N ILE A 627 -17.89 -7.21 -33.56
CA ILE A 627 -17.23 -7.72 -34.78
C ILE A 627 -18.29 -8.10 -35.81
N MET A 628 -19.33 -8.81 -35.41
CA MET A 628 -20.38 -9.25 -36.31
C MET A 628 -21.20 -8.08 -36.87
N GLN A 629 -21.43 -7.01 -36.08
CA GLN A 629 -22.02 -5.77 -36.58
C GLN A 629 -21.15 -5.08 -37.64
N VAL A 630 -19.84 -5.02 -37.42
CA VAL A 630 -18.88 -4.48 -38.40
C VAL A 630 -18.87 -5.32 -39.68
N LEU A 631 -18.85 -6.66 -39.55
CA LEU A 631 -18.84 -7.59 -40.67
C LEU A 631 -20.17 -7.66 -41.43
N GLU A 632 -21.29 -7.27 -40.83
CA GLU A 632 -22.57 -7.12 -41.55
C GLU A 632 -22.46 -6.09 -42.67
N ARG A 633 -21.71 -5.01 -42.39
CA ARG A 633 -21.48 -3.92 -43.35
C ARG A 633 -20.12 -3.28 -43.11
N VAL A 634 -19.09 -3.87 -43.68
CA VAL A 634 -17.74 -3.33 -43.68
C VAL A 634 -17.71 -2.10 -44.60
N GLN A 635 -17.38 -0.96 -44.04
CA GLN A 635 -17.25 0.32 -44.73
C GLN A 635 -15.80 0.62 -45.12
N GLY A 636 -14.82 0.08 -44.40
CA GLY A 636 -13.41 0.23 -44.73
C GLY A 636 -12.52 -0.81 -44.05
N ILE A 637 -11.47 -1.25 -44.74
CA ILE A 637 -10.36 -2.03 -44.19
C ILE A 637 -9.08 -1.29 -44.55
N TYR A 638 -8.25 -1.02 -43.55
CA TYR A 638 -7.07 -0.19 -43.66
C TYR A 638 -5.87 -0.94 -43.12
N ILE A 639 -4.82 -1.10 -43.93
CA ILE A 639 -3.56 -1.74 -43.54
C ILE A 639 -2.47 -0.68 -43.46
N ARG A 640 -1.76 -0.60 -42.35
CA ARG A 640 -0.81 0.46 -42.07
C ARG A 640 0.36 0.45 -43.06
N ALA A 641 0.64 1.63 -43.61
CA ALA A 641 1.63 1.82 -44.67
C ALA A 641 2.91 2.54 -44.19
N THR A 642 2.87 3.18 -43.01
CA THR A 642 3.95 4.03 -42.46
C THR A 642 4.33 3.63 -41.04
N TYR A 643 5.61 3.32 -40.83
CA TYR A 643 6.17 2.88 -39.53
C TYR A 643 7.28 3.82 -39.03
N TRP A 644 7.71 4.78 -39.86
CA TRP A 644 8.77 5.73 -39.59
C TRP A 644 8.42 7.12 -40.13
N GLU A 645 8.78 8.16 -39.40
CA GLU A 645 8.64 9.56 -39.86
C GLU A 645 9.44 9.78 -41.16
N ASP A 646 8.86 10.49 -42.13
CA ASP A 646 9.48 10.69 -43.45
C ASP A 646 9.82 9.38 -44.19
N SER A 647 8.99 8.34 -44.04
CA SER A 647 9.03 7.13 -44.89
C SER A 647 9.05 7.50 -46.38
N VAL A 648 9.90 6.83 -47.17
CA VAL A 648 10.11 7.14 -48.60
C VAL A 648 9.19 6.30 -49.48
N THR A 649 9.22 4.97 -49.33
CA THR A 649 8.39 4.05 -50.11
C THR A 649 7.81 2.97 -49.21
N THR A 650 6.65 2.45 -49.61
CA THR A 650 5.99 1.33 -48.94
C THR A 650 5.38 0.39 -49.96
N ARG A 651 5.34 -0.91 -49.64
CA ARG A 651 4.78 -1.96 -50.48
C ARG A 651 3.88 -2.88 -49.69
N LEU A 652 2.67 -3.10 -50.20
CA LEU A 652 1.71 -4.08 -49.71
C LEU A 652 1.73 -5.30 -50.62
N MET A 653 1.98 -6.48 -50.04
CA MET A 653 2.16 -7.73 -50.77
C MET A 653 1.32 -8.85 -50.17
N ARG A 654 1.03 -9.91 -50.93
CA ARG A 654 0.35 -11.14 -50.46
C ARG A 654 -0.92 -10.86 -49.63
N PHE A 655 -1.68 -9.85 -50.02
CA PHE A 655 -2.89 -9.44 -49.31
C PHE A 655 -4.05 -10.36 -49.67
N SER A 656 -4.74 -10.91 -48.68
CA SER A 656 -5.95 -11.72 -48.88
C SER A 656 -6.82 -11.70 -47.64
N LEU A 657 -8.13 -11.76 -47.84
CA LEU A 657 -9.11 -11.88 -46.76
C LEU A 657 -9.80 -13.24 -46.90
N ASP A 658 -9.64 -14.11 -45.90
CA ASP A 658 -10.36 -15.38 -45.86
C ASP A 658 -11.88 -15.12 -45.79
N SER A 659 -12.64 -15.95 -46.49
CA SER A 659 -14.09 -15.92 -46.56
C SER A 659 -14.62 -17.37 -46.63
N ALA A 660 -15.92 -17.51 -46.82
CA ALA A 660 -16.56 -18.80 -47.00
C ALA A 660 -17.56 -18.74 -48.15
N SER A 661 -17.60 -19.78 -48.98
CA SER A 661 -18.50 -19.87 -50.12
C SER A 661 -19.04 -21.28 -50.34
N ASP A 662 -20.16 -21.37 -51.07
CA ASP A 662 -20.74 -22.66 -51.48
C ASP A 662 -19.98 -23.30 -52.66
N GLN A 663 -18.93 -22.64 -53.17
CA GLN A 663 -18.13 -23.20 -54.26
C GLN A 663 -17.31 -24.37 -53.73
N TYR A 664 -17.53 -25.54 -54.34
CA TYR A 664 -16.83 -26.74 -53.96
C TYR A 664 -15.32 -26.58 -54.18
N ASN A 665 -14.57 -26.60 -53.08
CA ASN A 665 -13.11 -26.62 -53.11
C ASN A 665 -12.60 -27.77 -52.23
N PRO A 666 -12.26 -28.93 -52.82
CA PRO A 666 -11.90 -30.14 -52.08
C PRO A 666 -10.59 -30.03 -51.29
N GLU A 667 -9.73 -29.07 -51.65
CA GLU A 667 -8.47 -28.82 -50.95
C GLU A 667 -8.67 -27.93 -49.72
N SER A 668 -9.86 -27.35 -49.56
CA SER A 668 -10.23 -26.48 -48.45
C SER A 668 -11.21 -27.18 -47.50
N GLY A 669 -10.96 -27.10 -46.19
CA GLY A 669 -11.91 -27.59 -45.17
C GLY A 669 -13.17 -26.71 -45.07
N PHE A 670 -14.12 -27.12 -44.24
CA PHE A 670 -15.32 -26.31 -43.97
C PHE A 670 -15.01 -25.09 -43.09
N ALA A 671 -15.72 -23.99 -43.33
CA ALA A 671 -15.70 -22.77 -42.52
C ALA A 671 -16.59 -22.92 -41.28
N LEU A 672 -16.17 -23.78 -40.35
CA LEU A 672 -16.96 -24.12 -39.15
C LEU A 672 -17.15 -22.96 -38.17
N ALA A 673 -16.29 -21.93 -38.24
CA ALA A 673 -16.41 -20.71 -37.42
C ALA A 673 -17.52 -19.77 -37.92
N VAL A 674 -17.92 -19.90 -39.19
CA VAL A 674 -19.08 -19.18 -39.73
C VAL A 674 -20.34 -19.87 -39.23
N GLU A 675 -21.24 -19.12 -38.60
CA GLU A 675 -22.48 -19.68 -38.06
C GLU A 675 -23.54 -19.91 -39.15
N LYS A 676 -24.40 -20.90 -38.92
CA LYS A 676 -25.64 -21.13 -39.66
C LYS A 676 -26.79 -21.20 -38.67
N CYS A 677 -27.52 -20.11 -38.57
CA CYS A 677 -28.64 -19.93 -37.67
C CYS A 677 -29.93 -20.59 -38.18
N SER A 678 -30.75 -21.07 -37.25
CA SER A 678 -32.11 -21.55 -37.55
C SER A 678 -33.08 -20.37 -37.60
N CYS A 679 -33.17 -19.70 -38.75
CA CYS A 679 -33.93 -18.46 -38.88
C CYS A 679 -35.45 -18.69 -38.86
N PRO A 680 -36.22 -17.87 -38.11
CA PRO A 680 -37.68 -17.85 -38.20
C PRO A 680 -38.16 -17.48 -39.61
N PRO A 681 -39.40 -17.83 -40.01
CA PRO A 681 -39.89 -17.68 -41.39
C PRO A 681 -39.80 -16.27 -42.01
N ALA A 682 -39.74 -15.22 -41.19
CA ALA A 682 -39.62 -13.84 -41.67
C ALA A 682 -38.18 -13.40 -41.99
N TYR A 683 -37.17 -14.20 -41.65
CA TYR A 683 -35.76 -13.85 -41.78
C TYR A 683 -34.98 -14.89 -42.60
N GLN A 684 -33.95 -14.45 -43.31
CA GLN A 684 -33.07 -15.28 -44.12
C GLN A 684 -31.60 -14.83 -43.97
N GLY A 685 -30.67 -15.62 -44.52
CA GLY A 685 -29.23 -15.43 -44.38
C GLY A 685 -28.63 -16.30 -43.28
N LEU A 686 -27.31 -16.47 -43.29
CA LEU A 686 -26.58 -17.35 -42.36
C LEU A 686 -26.78 -16.95 -40.90
N SER A 687 -26.85 -15.63 -40.63
CA SER A 687 -27.06 -15.07 -39.29
C SER A 687 -28.47 -14.50 -39.09
N CYS A 688 -29.43 -14.76 -39.99
CA CYS A 688 -30.77 -14.14 -39.97
C CYS A 688 -30.76 -12.61 -40.11
N ASP A 689 -29.78 -12.09 -40.85
CA ASP A 689 -29.50 -10.66 -41.01
C ASP A 689 -30.48 -9.93 -41.96
N SER A 690 -31.20 -10.68 -42.81
CA SER A 690 -32.06 -10.09 -43.84
C SER A 690 -33.53 -10.50 -43.67
N ASN A 691 -34.46 -9.58 -43.93
CA ASN A 691 -35.89 -9.81 -43.79
C ASN A 691 -36.50 -10.21 -45.15
N HIS A 692 -37.13 -11.38 -45.19
CA HIS A 692 -37.71 -11.95 -46.41
C HIS A 692 -38.88 -11.08 -46.96
N LEU A 693 -39.56 -10.30 -46.12
CA LEU A 693 -40.73 -9.48 -46.50
C LEU A 693 -40.40 -8.11 -47.11
N ARG A 694 -39.11 -7.73 -47.25
CA ARG A 694 -38.70 -6.46 -47.90
C ARG A 694 -38.23 -6.63 -49.35
N THR A 695 -38.15 -7.86 -49.84
CA THR A 695 -37.62 -8.22 -51.17
C THR A 695 -38.67 -8.72 -52.16
N LEU A 696 -39.95 -8.70 -51.77
CA LEU A 696 -41.14 -8.77 -52.64
C LEU A 696 -41.82 -7.41 -52.61
#